data_AF-A0A0S9NLN1-F1
#
_entry.id   AF-A0A0S9NLN1-F1
#
_cell.length_a   1.000
_cell.length_b   1.000
_cell.length_c   1.000
_cell.angle_alpha   90.00
_cell.angle_beta   90.00
_cell.angle_gamma   90.00
#
_symmetry.space_group_name_H-M   'P 1'
#
loop_
_entity.id
_entity.type
_entity.pdbx_description
1 polymer ?
#
loop_
_entity_poly.entity_id
_entity_poly.type
_entity_poly.pdbx_seq_one_letter_code
_entity_poly.pdbx_strand_id
1 'polypeptide(L)'
;MALQRAVWLPRGAPMRLPEDYSFDARTGVWRRPELHAFAYSDGDAVEQRILGIVRGCADPSIFSEELAEAINDWPSHYHLGRGRINLLRPFRSLLAGSVLEIGCGCGAITRALGEFGADVVALEGSIVRAEIAAARCRGLGNVSVVCDSFDSFEPAERFDVVTLIGVLEYARKYFAAEPGRDPIAATLARARTMLKPGGVLLLAIENQLGLKYFAGRPEDHNGVPMYGIEDLYGNSDAVTFGEHELRSLLGAAGWDHQRWWYPFPDYKFPISILSESGVHASVDLAPLLQNSVLADPQRGATSFSLESAWAPVFRNRLAGALANSFAVVASDRPLPEPQALAFHYASARRQSFAKEVAFTQDAADNILVQHRPLVGPEGFWEQTADGLAVEFEEVEFVSGQHWQKELVRILNRPGWSMEQLLPWAATWFRAFVRHADLAADAALDKNTPIDGNHFDAVPRNLIVRSPDDAVFFDQEWHLSEPCSLGFLVFRSLGLSFFGVTSVAQAAPECSVALQDILLGLASGIGVPVSEDDLAVYVAQENSIQGRVGMRPAAALTVELVAQWRLNVRVASWNPENLYRLEAEVARKDGDLARLGEEIHRLEAVVLLKDERLKDVGLELQALHQVKDARSPEVADLTAVIAAKDLRLSEVGHEVARLEAEIRDKHERLQALGTELNGLHVLMGTTVEAKDQRLQEIGQQLEGAHEVLSRKEEDLARQASEIARLEAAVHEKQERLHALGLELNSMQAEHVLQLDMVHRNALRESETLRESLAALPVRIHALEQEIAAQAQRTDEERHYFYAEVAKRDKLLADGQARYNEVKAEQQTTAAALQALKLTRWFRLRDILLTHPFGFRKLLLLVATVGGGLLPRRWRSSLVPRLQRLFGLTPVVPATNNSDSSAYQVKVPPAAPADAPKIVHAIANFMTGGSSRLVIDLVEYLGSQYRQTVLTSFNPDPPAYVGVDIEECRFPQDIGPLVAYFQRTRPDMVHVHYWGDCDEPWYATVIEAAKHLGLPVIENVNTPIAPHRSEAVARYVYVSDYVRNVFGSPDAEHVTVYPGSDFDLFTRGPAEHAPADCVGMVYRLERDKLNEDAILPFIRIAQLRPQTRILIVGGGSLYEPYRDAVQAAGVADNFEFTGYVSYDQLPALYRRMSLFVAPVWKESFGQVSPFAMSMKVPVIGYDIGAIGEIVGDRALLAPPADAERLAGIAVGLLDAPESIHRLGDAQQRRAQENFSIQAMIASYARIYAEVSEQPRKDPA
;
A
#
# COMPACT_ATOMS: atom_id res chain seq x y z
N MET A 1 -4.94 -44.94 -17.06
CA MET A 1 -4.60 -45.87 -15.96
C MET A 1 -4.83 -45.14 -14.65
N ALA A 2 -5.58 -45.74 -13.74
CA ALA A 2 -6.05 -45.12 -12.49
C ALA A 2 -4.90 -44.92 -11.48
N LEU A 3 -4.65 -43.67 -11.06
CA LEU A 3 -3.79 -43.34 -9.94
C LEU A 3 -4.56 -43.52 -8.63
N GLN A 4 -4.22 -44.58 -7.89
CA GLN A 4 -4.67 -44.80 -6.52
C GLN A 4 -4.14 -43.69 -5.60
N ARG A 5 -5.05 -43.09 -4.82
CA ARG A 5 -4.72 -42.31 -3.62
C ARG A 5 -4.05 -43.24 -2.60
N ALA A 6 -2.73 -43.33 -2.61
CA ALA A 6 -1.97 -43.98 -1.56
C ALA A 6 -1.90 -43.03 -0.35
N VAL A 7 -2.54 -43.42 0.76
CA VAL A 7 -2.31 -42.83 2.07
C VAL A 7 -0.87 -43.17 2.46
N TRP A 8 0.00 -42.15 2.53
CA TRP A 8 1.38 -42.31 2.96
C TRP A 8 1.41 -42.50 4.47
N LEU A 9 1.72 -43.72 4.95
CA LEU A 9 2.00 -43.98 6.35
C LEU A 9 3.51 -43.76 6.57
N PRO A 10 3.94 -42.78 7.38
CA PRO A 10 5.36 -42.61 7.70
C PRO A 10 5.91 -43.86 8.40
N ARG A 11 7.15 -44.25 8.06
CA ARG A 11 8.01 -44.94 9.03
C ARG A 11 8.11 -44.00 10.24
N GLY A 12 8.02 -44.53 11.47
CA GLY A 12 7.91 -43.72 12.71
C GLY A 12 8.90 -42.55 12.78
N ALA A 13 8.57 -41.54 13.60
CA ALA A 13 9.35 -40.31 13.69
C ALA A 13 10.88 -40.58 13.75
N PRO A 14 11.71 -39.89 12.94
CA PRO A 14 13.17 -40.07 12.92
C PRO A 14 13.81 -39.88 14.30
N MET A 15 13.18 -39.07 15.16
CA MET A 15 13.51 -38.93 16.58
C MET A 15 12.31 -39.31 17.45
N ARG A 16 12.59 -39.81 18.66
CA ARG A 16 11.55 -40.10 19.66
C ARG A 16 10.88 -38.80 20.09
N LEU A 17 9.58 -38.70 19.81
CA LEU A 17 8.73 -37.68 20.43
C LEU A 17 8.23 -38.18 21.79
N PRO A 18 7.88 -37.29 22.72
CA PRO A 18 7.27 -37.66 23.99
C PRO A 18 5.96 -38.47 23.81
N GLU A 19 5.63 -39.32 24.78
CA GLU A 19 4.51 -40.29 24.69
C GLU A 19 3.12 -39.65 24.54
N ASP A 20 2.98 -38.36 24.87
CA ASP A 20 1.73 -37.60 24.80
C ASP A 20 1.46 -36.94 23.43
N TYR A 21 2.39 -37.05 22.47
CA TYR A 21 2.17 -36.64 21.09
C TYR A 21 1.55 -37.76 20.27
N SER A 22 0.52 -37.40 19.51
CA SER A 22 -0.15 -38.28 18.56
C SER A 22 0.03 -37.76 17.13
N PHE A 23 0.24 -38.68 16.19
CA PHE A 23 0.34 -38.34 14.77
C PHE A 23 -1.05 -38.22 14.15
N ASP A 24 -1.39 -37.06 13.61
CA ASP A 24 -2.60 -36.87 12.81
C ASP A 24 -2.31 -37.23 11.35
N ALA A 25 -2.78 -38.42 10.92
CA ALA A 25 -2.58 -38.90 9.56
C ALA A 25 -3.26 -38.06 8.48
N ARG A 26 -4.21 -37.17 8.82
CA ARG A 26 -4.86 -36.28 7.84
C ARG A 26 -3.98 -35.08 7.50
N THR A 27 -3.35 -34.49 8.50
CA THR A 27 -2.52 -33.29 8.33
C THR A 27 -1.04 -33.62 8.16
N GLY A 28 -0.60 -34.81 8.60
CA GLY A 28 0.80 -35.21 8.61
C GLY A 28 1.61 -34.61 9.76
N VAL A 29 0.92 -34.12 10.80
CA VAL A 29 1.50 -33.33 11.89
C VAL A 29 1.40 -34.10 13.22
N TRP A 30 2.44 -34.02 14.03
CA TRP A 30 2.43 -34.50 15.41
C TRP A 30 1.88 -33.42 16.35
N ARG A 31 0.96 -33.77 17.25
CA ARG A 31 0.37 -32.82 18.21
C ARG A 31 -0.09 -33.49 19.50
N ARG A 32 -0.21 -32.70 20.56
CA ARG A 32 -0.93 -33.10 21.78
C ARG A 32 -2.45 -32.96 21.60
N PRO A 33 -3.27 -33.63 22.42
CA PRO A 33 -4.73 -33.48 22.39
C PRO A 33 -5.22 -32.07 22.74
N GLU A 34 -4.50 -31.37 23.61
CA GLU A 34 -4.80 -30.01 24.07
C GLU A 34 -3.86 -29.04 23.35
N LEU A 35 -4.33 -28.40 22.29
CA LEU A 35 -3.59 -27.35 21.58
C LEU A 35 -4.07 -25.98 22.05
N HIS A 36 -3.14 -25.16 22.51
CA HIS A 36 -3.42 -23.75 22.78
C HIS A 36 -3.44 -22.95 21.47
N ALA A 37 -4.33 -21.97 21.36
CA ALA A 37 -4.42 -21.12 20.19
C ALA A 37 -3.14 -20.27 20.04
N PHE A 38 -2.57 -20.24 18.84
CA PHE A 38 -1.41 -19.43 18.48
C PHE A 38 -1.83 -18.34 17.50
N ALA A 39 -1.64 -17.08 17.88
CA ALA A 39 -2.23 -15.92 17.19
C ALA A 39 -1.31 -15.30 16.11
N TYR A 40 -0.69 -16.12 15.27
CA TYR A 40 0.06 -15.67 14.08
C TYR A 40 -0.55 -16.29 12.81
N SER A 41 -0.87 -15.46 11.82
CA SER A 41 -1.39 -15.88 10.51
C SER A 41 -1.00 -14.87 9.43
N ASP A 42 -0.68 -15.34 8.21
CA ASP A 42 -0.56 -14.48 7.02
C ASP A 42 -1.93 -14.23 6.35
N GLY A 43 -3.02 -14.67 7.01
CA GLY A 43 -4.39 -14.67 6.51
C GLY A 43 -4.81 -16.04 5.99
N ASP A 44 -5.98 -16.51 6.44
CA ASP A 44 -6.48 -17.85 6.12
C ASP A 44 -6.52 -18.13 4.60
N ALA A 45 -6.94 -17.16 3.79
CA ALA A 45 -6.99 -17.33 2.33
C ALA A 45 -5.60 -17.53 1.70
N VAL A 46 -4.58 -16.83 2.22
CA VAL A 46 -3.19 -16.93 1.75
C VAL A 46 -2.61 -18.29 2.12
N GLU A 47 -2.77 -18.70 3.38
CA GLU A 47 -2.23 -19.97 3.87
C GLU A 47 -2.91 -21.18 3.21
N GLN A 48 -4.24 -21.13 3.00
CA GLN A 48 -4.95 -22.17 2.25
C GLN A 48 -4.51 -22.25 0.78
N ARG A 49 -4.21 -21.11 0.15
CA ARG A 49 -3.68 -21.08 -1.22
C ARG A 49 -2.29 -21.70 -1.29
N ILE A 50 -1.37 -21.35 -0.36
CA ILE A 50 -0.03 -21.95 -0.27
C ILE A 50 -0.13 -23.46 -0.03
N LEU A 51 -1.02 -23.89 0.87
CA LEU A 51 -1.28 -25.31 1.11
C LEU A 51 -1.74 -26.02 -0.16
N GLY A 52 -2.64 -25.39 -0.93
CA GLY A 52 -3.11 -25.88 -2.22
C GLY A 52 -1.98 -26.04 -3.25
N ILE A 53 -1.12 -25.03 -3.39
CA ILE A 53 0.07 -25.07 -4.27
C ILE A 53 1.00 -26.22 -3.86
N VAL A 54 1.37 -26.28 -2.58
CA VAL A 54 2.30 -27.29 -2.06
C VAL A 54 1.75 -28.71 -2.22
N ARG A 55 0.45 -28.92 -1.98
CA ARG A 55 -0.22 -30.23 -2.16
C ARG A 55 -0.40 -30.63 -3.61
N GLY A 56 -0.66 -29.66 -4.49
CA GLY A 56 -0.85 -29.87 -5.93
C GLY A 56 0.45 -30.11 -6.69
N CYS A 57 1.56 -29.61 -6.17
CA CYS A 57 2.88 -29.76 -6.76
C CYS A 57 3.33 -31.22 -6.83
N ALA A 58 4.01 -31.65 -7.90
CA ALA A 58 4.59 -32.99 -7.96
C ALA A 58 5.96 -33.04 -7.28
N ASP A 59 6.84 -32.07 -7.57
CA ASP A 59 8.15 -31.94 -6.92
C ASP A 59 8.20 -30.84 -5.85
N PRO A 60 8.12 -31.16 -4.55
CA PRO A 60 8.25 -30.17 -3.47
C PRO A 60 9.70 -29.83 -3.07
N SER A 61 10.71 -30.20 -3.88
CA SER A 61 12.12 -30.00 -3.55
C SER A 61 12.55 -28.53 -3.48
N ILE A 62 13.74 -28.29 -2.94
CA ILE A 62 14.29 -26.93 -2.84
C ILE A 62 14.55 -26.26 -4.19
N PHE A 63 14.69 -27.04 -5.26
CA PHE A 63 14.89 -26.57 -6.64
C PHE A 63 13.66 -26.73 -7.53
N SER A 64 12.51 -27.08 -6.96
CA SER A 64 11.22 -27.20 -7.67
C SER A 64 10.95 -26.01 -8.59
N GLU A 65 10.72 -26.31 -9.86
CA GLU A 65 10.28 -25.32 -10.85
C GLU A 65 8.81 -24.95 -10.65
N GLU A 66 7.96 -25.96 -10.37
CA GLU A 66 6.53 -25.76 -10.09
C GLU A 66 6.28 -24.79 -8.92
N LEU A 67 7.04 -24.93 -7.82
CA LEU A 67 6.92 -24.02 -6.69
C LEU A 67 7.42 -22.61 -7.02
N ALA A 68 8.47 -22.49 -7.84
CA ALA A 68 9.01 -21.19 -8.25
C ALA A 68 8.06 -20.44 -9.21
N GLU A 69 7.42 -21.16 -10.12
CA GLU A 69 6.40 -20.64 -11.04
C GLU A 69 5.13 -20.21 -10.31
N ALA A 70 4.80 -20.86 -9.19
CA ALA A 70 3.64 -20.53 -8.38
C ALA A 70 3.79 -19.26 -7.53
N ILE A 71 5.02 -18.74 -7.36
CA ILE A 71 5.27 -17.48 -6.64
C ILE A 71 4.63 -16.34 -7.42
N ASN A 72 3.88 -15.49 -6.74
CA ASN A 72 3.19 -14.35 -7.36
C ASN A 72 2.91 -13.16 -6.43
N ASP A 73 3.30 -13.27 -5.16
CA ASP A 73 3.14 -12.24 -4.15
C ASP A 73 4.19 -12.43 -3.05
N TRP A 74 4.27 -11.48 -2.12
CA TRP A 74 5.24 -11.55 -1.03
C TRP A 74 5.10 -12.81 -0.16
N PRO A 75 3.91 -13.21 0.32
CA PRO A 75 3.76 -14.44 1.11
C PRO A 75 4.21 -15.71 0.35
N SER A 76 3.83 -15.87 -0.92
CA SER A 76 4.30 -17.01 -1.72
C SER A 76 5.80 -16.94 -2.01
N HIS A 77 6.39 -15.75 -2.20
CA HIS A 77 7.84 -15.59 -2.34
C HIS A 77 8.56 -15.96 -1.05
N TYR A 78 8.08 -15.46 0.10
CA TYR A 78 8.58 -15.76 1.43
C TYR A 78 8.52 -17.26 1.72
N HIS A 79 7.41 -17.92 1.41
CA HIS A 79 7.27 -19.33 1.75
C HIS A 79 7.88 -20.25 0.69
N LEU A 80 7.82 -19.96 -0.61
CA LEU A 80 8.22 -20.89 -1.67
C LEU A 80 9.58 -20.56 -2.29
N GLY A 81 10.09 -19.34 -2.09
CA GLY A 81 11.33 -18.85 -2.69
C GLY A 81 12.57 -19.61 -2.21
N ARG A 82 13.38 -20.09 -3.17
CA ARG A 82 14.63 -20.81 -2.90
C ARG A 82 15.77 -19.95 -2.36
N GLY A 83 15.72 -18.63 -2.56
CA GLY A 83 16.75 -17.69 -2.06
C GLY A 83 16.94 -17.75 -0.54
N ARG A 84 15.87 -18.09 0.21
CA ARG A 84 15.92 -18.34 1.65
C ARG A 84 16.95 -19.37 2.09
N ILE A 85 17.19 -20.37 1.25
CA ILE A 85 18.03 -21.51 1.58
C ILE A 85 19.51 -21.11 1.59
N ASN A 86 19.87 -20.02 0.90
CA ASN A 86 21.23 -19.51 0.89
C ASN A 86 21.74 -19.17 2.29
N LEU A 87 20.85 -18.80 3.22
CA LEU A 87 21.19 -18.58 4.62
C LEU A 87 21.86 -19.81 5.26
N LEU A 88 21.41 -21.02 4.92
CA LEU A 88 21.87 -22.26 5.53
C LEU A 88 23.16 -22.81 4.91
N ARG A 89 23.46 -22.44 3.66
CA ARG A 89 24.53 -23.04 2.87
C ARG A 89 25.92 -22.93 3.52
N PRO A 90 26.33 -21.78 4.10
CA PRO A 90 27.62 -21.68 4.81
C PRO A 90 27.73 -22.65 5.99
N PHE A 91 26.59 -23.07 6.56
CA PHE A 91 26.50 -23.88 7.77
C PHE A 91 26.20 -25.35 7.47
N ARG A 92 26.17 -25.78 6.19
CA ARG A 92 25.75 -27.13 5.81
C ARG A 92 26.47 -28.25 6.57
N SER A 93 27.77 -28.11 6.82
CA SER A 93 28.55 -29.08 7.60
C SER A 93 28.19 -29.11 9.08
N LEU A 94 27.81 -27.96 9.66
CA LEU A 94 27.36 -27.84 11.05
C LEU A 94 25.92 -28.36 11.25
N LEU A 95 25.11 -28.28 10.20
CA LEU A 95 23.71 -28.73 10.19
C LEU A 95 23.58 -30.25 9.99
N ALA A 96 24.69 -30.98 9.90
CA ALA A 96 24.69 -32.44 9.85
C ALA A 96 24.40 -33.03 11.25
N GLY A 97 23.30 -33.76 11.40
CA GLY A 97 22.90 -34.38 12.67
C GLY A 97 21.44 -34.09 13.05
N SER A 98 21.13 -34.13 14.35
CA SER A 98 19.77 -33.81 14.82
C SER A 98 19.56 -32.31 15.00
N VAL A 99 18.51 -31.78 14.37
CA VAL A 99 18.20 -30.35 14.33
C VAL A 99 16.79 -30.12 14.90
N LEU A 100 16.69 -29.21 15.88
CA LEU A 100 15.42 -28.64 16.30
C LEU A 100 15.25 -27.27 15.64
N GLU A 101 14.28 -27.17 14.74
CA GLU A 101 13.89 -25.91 14.13
C GLU A 101 12.69 -25.33 14.87
N ILE A 102 12.88 -24.22 15.57
CA ILE A 102 11.80 -23.53 16.28
C ILE A 102 11.21 -22.49 15.34
N GLY A 103 9.88 -22.44 15.22
CA GLY A 103 9.18 -21.50 14.35
C GLY A 103 9.36 -21.82 12.85
N CYS A 104 9.13 -23.07 12.46
CA CYS A 104 9.44 -23.52 11.10
C CYS A 104 8.53 -22.92 10.00
N GLY A 105 7.44 -22.26 10.37
CA GLY A 105 6.49 -21.64 9.45
C GLY A 105 5.93 -22.67 8.45
N CYS A 106 5.91 -22.31 7.16
CA CYS A 106 5.46 -23.19 6.07
C CYS A 106 6.54 -24.18 5.58
N GLY A 107 7.66 -24.33 6.30
CA GLY A 107 8.63 -25.41 6.09
C GLY A 107 9.67 -25.19 4.98
N ALA A 108 9.97 -23.94 4.61
CA ALA A 108 10.99 -23.65 3.59
C ALA A 108 12.40 -24.06 4.03
N ILE A 109 12.78 -23.65 5.23
CA ILE A 109 14.05 -23.99 5.89
C ILE A 109 14.02 -25.47 6.29
N THR A 110 12.91 -25.96 6.85
CA THR A 110 12.71 -27.39 7.18
C THR A 110 13.00 -28.33 6.02
N ARG A 111 12.43 -28.02 4.84
CA ARG A 111 12.64 -28.83 3.64
C ARG A 111 14.11 -28.89 3.26
N ALA A 112 14.81 -27.76 3.33
CA ALA A 112 16.23 -27.68 3.02
C ALA A 112 17.10 -28.44 4.02
N LEU A 113 16.83 -28.32 5.32
CA LEU A 113 17.51 -29.09 6.36
C LEU A 113 17.36 -30.59 6.11
N GLY A 114 16.15 -31.06 5.82
CA GLY A 114 15.89 -32.46 5.51
C GLY A 114 16.61 -32.95 4.24
N GLU A 115 16.66 -32.14 3.17
CA GLU A 115 17.40 -32.46 1.95
C GLU A 115 18.92 -32.39 2.11
N PHE A 116 19.43 -31.58 3.05
CA PHE A 116 20.84 -31.59 3.43
C PHE A 116 21.22 -32.85 4.25
N GLY A 117 20.23 -33.65 4.65
CA GLY A 117 20.41 -34.91 5.37
C GLY A 117 20.33 -34.77 6.89
N ALA A 118 19.82 -33.66 7.42
CA ALA A 118 19.59 -33.49 8.85
C ALA A 118 18.38 -34.30 9.32
N ASP A 119 18.42 -34.78 10.57
CA ASP A 119 17.27 -35.36 11.26
C ASP A 119 16.51 -34.22 11.97
N VAL A 120 15.41 -33.76 11.37
CA VAL A 120 14.75 -32.51 11.76
C VAL A 120 13.49 -32.76 12.58
N VAL A 121 13.40 -32.08 13.73
CA VAL A 121 12.13 -31.82 14.42
C VAL A 121 11.79 -30.35 14.18
N ALA A 122 10.73 -30.10 13.43
CA ALA A 122 10.28 -28.76 13.04
C ALA A 122 9.06 -28.39 13.88
N LEU A 123 9.23 -27.38 14.74
CA LEU A 123 8.23 -26.93 15.70
C LEU A 123 7.53 -25.67 15.20
N GLU A 124 6.19 -25.70 15.17
CA GLU A 124 5.36 -24.58 14.73
C GLU A 124 4.13 -24.42 15.62
N GLY A 125 3.81 -23.20 16.03
CA GLY A 125 2.66 -22.93 16.89
C GLY A 125 1.33 -22.98 16.14
N SER A 126 1.31 -22.60 14.86
CA SER A 126 0.11 -22.60 14.02
C SER A 126 -0.12 -23.96 13.34
N ILE A 127 -1.28 -24.56 13.57
CA ILE A 127 -1.64 -25.83 12.94
C ILE A 127 -1.72 -25.74 11.41
N VAL A 128 -2.16 -24.60 10.87
CA VAL A 128 -2.30 -24.40 9.41
C VAL A 128 -0.92 -24.39 8.77
N ARG A 129 0.05 -23.68 9.36
CA ARG A 129 1.43 -23.63 8.89
C ARG A 129 2.15 -24.96 9.06
N ALA A 130 1.96 -25.62 10.19
CA ALA A 130 2.47 -26.97 10.43
C ALA A 130 1.94 -27.95 9.35
N GLU A 131 0.67 -27.85 8.96
CA GLU A 131 0.10 -28.66 7.87
C GLU A 131 0.76 -28.36 6.52
N ILE A 132 1.05 -27.08 6.22
CA ILE A 132 1.79 -26.69 5.01
C ILE A 132 3.22 -27.25 5.05
N ALA A 133 3.94 -27.09 6.16
CA ALA A 133 5.29 -27.59 6.34
C ALA A 133 5.34 -29.12 6.18
N ALA A 134 4.38 -29.84 6.77
CA ALA A 134 4.26 -31.29 6.63
C ALA A 134 3.97 -31.69 5.18
N ALA A 135 3.06 -31.00 4.51
CA ALA A 135 2.74 -31.23 3.10
C ALA A 135 3.95 -30.99 2.20
N ARG A 136 4.77 -29.97 2.49
CA ARG A 136 6.00 -29.66 1.76
C ARG A 136 7.10 -30.68 2.01
N CYS A 137 7.25 -31.14 3.24
CA CYS A 137 8.28 -32.11 3.61
C CYS A 137 7.89 -33.56 3.29
N ARG A 138 6.77 -33.78 2.58
CA ARG A 138 6.36 -35.12 2.14
C ARG A 138 7.49 -35.81 1.37
N GLY A 139 7.67 -37.10 1.62
CA GLY A 139 8.73 -37.92 1.03
C GLY A 139 10.06 -37.88 1.78
N LEU A 140 10.26 -36.95 2.73
CA LEU A 140 11.42 -36.95 3.62
C LEU A 140 11.13 -37.79 4.86
N GLY A 141 11.87 -38.89 5.04
CA GLY A 141 11.73 -39.78 6.20
C GLY A 141 12.45 -39.27 7.46
N ASN A 142 13.26 -38.23 7.31
CA ASN A 142 14.11 -37.60 8.32
C ASN A 142 13.55 -36.27 8.82
N VAL A 143 12.27 -35.96 8.57
CA VAL A 143 11.60 -34.75 9.05
C VAL A 143 10.35 -35.12 9.86
N SER A 144 10.19 -34.52 11.03
CA SER A 144 8.94 -34.53 11.80
C SER A 144 8.46 -33.12 12.08
N VAL A 145 7.25 -32.81 11.63
CA VAL A 145 6.59 -31.53 11.92
C VAL A 145 5.70 -31.69 13.15
N VAL A 146 5.92 -30.85 14.14
CA VAL A 146 5.25 -30.85 15.44
C VAL A 146 4.50 -29.53 15.60
N CYS A 147 3.20 -29.61 15.86
CA CYS A 147 2.41 -28.44 16.24
C CYS A 147 2.38 -28.33 17.76
N ASP A 148 3.15 -27.38 18.30
CA ASP A 148 3.15 -27.02 19.72
C ASP A 148 3.79 -25.64 19.91
N SER A 149 3.50 -24.99 21.03
CA SER A 149 4.22 -23.80 21.47
C SER A 149 5.65 -24.15 21.85
N PHE A 150 6.58 -23.22 21.63
CA PHE A 150 7.94 -23.39 22.11
C PHE A 150 7.93 -23.73 23.60
N ASP A 151 7.30 -22.90 24.45
CA ASP A 151 7.32 -23.00 25.91
C ASP A 151 6.84 -24.35 26.48
N SER A 152 5.88 -24.99 25.80
CA SER A 152 5.31 -26.27 26.27
C SER A 152 6.05 -27.49 25.71
N PHE A 153 6.83 -27.32 24.64
CA PHE A 153 7.55 -28.40 23.99
C PHE A 153 8.74 -28.89 24.84
N GLU A 154 8.64 -30.13 25.33
CA GLU A 154 9.69 -30.80 26.11
C GLU A 154 10.25 -31.97 25.29
N PRO A 155 11.39 -31.82 24.61
CA PRO A 155 11.90 -32.87 23.74
C PRO A 155 12.40 -34.08 24.53
N ALA A 156 12.13 -35.29 24.03
CA ALA A 156 12.58 -36.53 24.68
C ALA A 156 14.11 -36.73 24.59
N GLU A 157 14.74 -36.10 23.61
CA GLU A 157 16.18 -36.17 23.34
C GLU A 157 16.71 -34.76 23.02
N ARG A 158 18.02 -34.56 23.19
CA ARG A 158 18.67 -33.28 22.88
C ARG A 158 19.18 -33.24 21.44
N PHE A 159 19.45 -32.03 20.94
CA PHE A 159 19.80 -31.80 19.53
C PHE A 159 21.26 -31.38 19.34
N ASP A 160 21.84 -31.70 18.18
CA ASP A 160 23.15 -31.18 17.78
C ASP A 160 23.04 -29.68 17.43
N VAL A 161 21.91 -29.29 16.83
CA VAL A 161 21.61 -27.91 16.45
C VAL A 161 20.21 -27.50 16.92
N VAL A 162 20.09 -26.27 17.42
CA VAL A 162 18.81 -25.58 17.60
C VAL A 162 18.83 -24.33 16.72
N THR A 163 17.76 -24.06 15.97
CA THR A 163 17.65 -22.86 15.15
C THR A 163 16.63 -21.87 15.73
N LEU A 164 16.95 -20.59 15.65
CA LEU A 164 16.06 -19.45 15.91
C LEU A 164 16.20 -18.50 14.72
N ILE A 165 15.47 -18.75 13.63
CA ILE A 165 15.57 -17.96 12.39
C ILE A 165 14.29 -17.15 12.24
N GLY A 166 14.35 -15.86 12.54
CA GLY A 166 13.15 -15.00 12.57
C GLY A 166 12.16 -15.41 13.67
N VAL A 167 12.67 -15.56 14.90
CA VAL A 167 11.92 -16.06 16.07
C VAL A 167 12.19 -15.22 17.31
N LEU A 168 13.45 -14.89 17.56
CA LEU A 168 13.87 -14.21 18.79
C LEU A 168 13.22 -12.83 18.93
N GLU A 169 13.01 -12.14 17.81
CA GLU A 169 12.35 -10.83 17.77
C GLU A 169 10.93 -10.88 18.33
N TYR A 170 10.23 -12.01 18.19
CA TYR A 170 8.86 -12.19 18.67
C TYR A 170 8.78 -12.77 20.09
N ALA A 171 9.91 -12.99 20.76
CA ALA A 171 9.91 -13.66 22.06
C ALA A 171 9.09 -12.89 23.12
N ARG A 172 9.05 -11.55 23.09
CA ARG A 172 8.19 -10.75 23.98
C ARG A 172 6.69 -10.94 23.73
N LYS A 173 6.32 -11.32 22.49
CA LYS A 173 4.93 -11.44 22.04
C LYS A 173 4.37 -12.84 22.25
N TYR A 174 5.16 -13.87 21.96
CA TYR A 174 4.68 -15.25 21.88
C TYR A 174 5.21 -16.19 22.96
N PHE A 175 6.28 -15.83 23.67
CA PHE A 175 6.85 -16.70 24.70
C PHE A 175 6.57 -16.16 26.11
N ALA A 176 6.12 -17.05 26.97
CA ALA A 176 5.87 -16.76 28.37
C ALA A 176 7.20 -16.65 29.13
N ALA A 177 7.43 -15.50 29.76
CA ALA A 177 8.47 -15.38 30.77
C ALA A 177 7.88 -15.58 32.18
N GLU A 178 8.65 -16.20 33.08
CA GLU A 178 8.34 -16.14 34.51
C GLU A 178 8.23 -14.67 34.95
N PRO A 179 7.29 -14.30 35.84
CA PRO A 179 7.15 -12.93 36.32
C PRO A 179 8.49 -12.33 36.78
N GLY A 180 8.92 -11.24 36.13
CA GLY A 180 10.18 -10.55 36.44
C GLY A 180 11.42 -11.04 35.69
N ARG A 181 11.31 -12.00 34.76
CA ARG A 181 12.38 -12.35 33.82
C ARG A 181 12.12 -11.76 32.43
N ASP A 182 13.20 -11.38 31.76
CA ASP A 182 13.15 -10.92 30.37
C ASP A 182 12.87 -12.10 29.41
N PRO A 183 11.79 -12.04 28.59
CA PRO A 183 11.45 -13.09 27.61
C PRO A 183 12.58 -13.41 26.63
N ILE A 184 13.39 -12.42 26.24
CA ILE A 184 14.52 -12.62 25.32
C ILE A 184 15.56 -13.53 25.96
N ALA A 185 16.02 -13.17 27.15
CA ALA A 185 16.99 -13.97 27.91
C ALA A 185 16.46 -15.37 28.23
N ALA A 186 15.18 -15.50 28.59
CA ALA A 186 14.55 -16.79 28.89
C ALA A 186 14.55 -17.72 27.66
N THR A 187 14.22 -17.17 26.47
CA THR A 187 14.22 -17.90 25.20
C THR A 187 15.61 -18.43 24.87
N LEU A 188 16.64 -17.59 24.96
CA LEU A 188 18.03 -17.99 24.70
C LEU A 188 18.52 -19.05 25.69
N ALA A 189 18.20 -18.90 26.98
CA ALA A 189 18.56 -19.87 28.01
C ALA A 189 17.88 -21.23 27.76
N ARG A 190 16.60 -21.21 27.34
CA ARG A 190 15.84 -22.43 27.05
C ARG A 190 16.31 -23.14 25.80
N ALA A 191 16.62 -22.43 24.71
CA ALA A 191 17.24 -23.04 23.53
C ALA A 191 18.53 -23.81 23.88
N ARG A 192 19.32 -23.29 24.81
CA ARG A 192 20.54 -23.94 25.30
C ARG A 192 20.28 -25.26 26.01
N THR A 193 19.19 -25.39 26.77
CA THR A 193 18.91 -26.64 27.52
C THR A 193 18.55 -27.80 26.59
N MET A 194 18.12 -27.49 25.36
CA MET A 194 17.74 -28.46 24.33
C MET A 194 18.95 -29.00 23.54
N LEU A 195 20.14 -28.42 23.69
CA LEU A 195 21.36 -28.87 23.01
C LEU A 195 22.09 -30.00 23.74
N LYS A 196 22.65 -30.92 22.95
CA LYS A 196 23.69 -31.86 23.40
C LYS A 196 24.95 -31.08 23.81
N PRO A 197 25.83 -31.67 24.64
CA PRO A 197 27.11 -31.03 24.97
C PRO A 197 27.93 -30.70 23.70
N GLY A 198 28.31 -29.44 23.52
CA GLY A 198 28.99 -28.98 22.30
C GLY A 198 28.09 -28.78 21.08
N GLY A 199 26.77 -28.86 21.24
CA GLY A 199 25.82 -28.46 20.21
C GLY A 199 25.87 -26.95 19.94
N VAL A 200 25.19 -26.51 18.89
CA VAL A 200 25.22 -25.12 18.43
C VAL A 200 23.82 -24.52 18.28
N LEU A 201 23.72 -23.24 18.62
CA LEU A 201 22.58 -22.39 18.26
C LEU A 201 22.90 -21.73 16.91
N LEU A 202 21.98 -21.81 15.95
CA LEU A 202 21.98 -20.97 14.75
C LEU A 202 20.86 -19.94 14.88
N LEU A 203 21.23 -18.69 15.10
CA LEU A 203 20.32 -17.55 15.23
C LEU A 203 20.40 -16.68 13.97
N ALA A 204 19.26 -16.25 13.44
CA ALA A 204 19.22 -15.21 12.40
C ALA A 204 18.09 -14.21 12.70
N ILE A 205 18.41 -12.92 12.60
CA ILE A 205 17.53 -11.81 13.00
C ILE A 205 17.90 -10.52 12.25
N GLU A 206 16.92 -9.65 12.07
CA GLU A 206 17.08 -8.27 11.61
C GLU A 206 18.03 -7.46 12.52
N ASN A 207 18.76 -6.53 11.93
CA ASN A 207 19.61 -5.59 12.67
C ASN A 207 18.89 -4.27 12.86
N GLN A 208 18.69 -3.83 14.10
CA GLN A 208 18.11 -2.53 14.45
C GLN A 208 18.77 -1.34 13.70
N LEU A 209 20.06 -1.46 13.38
CA LEU A 209 20.88 -0.43 12.75
C LEU A 209 21.27 -0.75 11.30
N GLY A 210 20.47 -1.57 10.60
CA GLY A 210 20.67 -1.84 9.17
C GLY A 210 20.77 -0.58 8.32
N LEU A 211 21.72 -0.52 7.38
CA LEU A 211 21.96 0.65 6.53
C LEU A 211 20.71 1.09 5.76
N LYS A 212 19.84 0.13 5.40
CA LYS A 212 18.59 0.41 4.67
C LYS A 212 17.65 1.31 5.48
N TYR A 213 17.60 1.19 6.80
CA TYR A 213 16.72 2.00 7.65
C TYR A 213 17.18 3.47 7.70
N PHE A 214 18.49 3.72 7.77
CA PHE A 214 19.04 5.08 7.64
C PHE A 214 18.70 5.73 6.28
N ALA A 215 18.55 4.91 5.24
CA ALA A 215 18.15 5.38 3.93
C ALA A 215 16.63 5.67 3.81
N GLY A 216 15.88 5.53 4.90
CA GLY A 216 14.44 5.80 4.98
C GLY A 216 13.55 4.57 4.75
N ARG A 217 14.12 3.35 4.72
CA ARG A 217 13.30 2.13 4.66
C ARG A 217 12.50 1.94 5.94
N PRO A 218 11.23 1.50 5.84
CA PRO A 218 10.46 1.07 7.00
C PRO A 218 11.12 -0.08 7.77
N GLU A 219 10.92 -0.10 9.08
CA GLU A 219 11.28 -1.23 9.93
C GLU A 219 10.43 -2.47 9.57
N ASP A 220 11.03 -3.67 9.61
CA ASP A 220 10.46 -4.91 9.05
C ASP A 220 9.18 -5.41 9.74
N HIS A 221 8.95 -5.04 11.01
CA HIS A 221 7.83 -5.55 11.81
C HIS A 221 6.71 -4.53 11.97
N ASN A 222 7.05 -3.26 12.14
CA ASN A 222 6.10 -2.18 12.41
C ASN A 222 5.74 -1.37 11.16
N GLY A 223 6.53 -1.48 10.09
CA GLY A 223 6.27 -0.77 8.83
C GLY A 223 6.46 0.74 8.91
N VAL A 224 7.13 1.24 9.96
CA VAL A 224 7.40 2.66 10.17
C VAL A 224 8.90 2.93 9.98
N PRO A 225 9.32 3.91 9.15
CA PRO A 225 10.72 4.31 9.03
C PRO A 225 11.32 4.74 10.37
N MET A 226 12.61 4.46 10.58
CA MET A 226 13.37 4.80 11.79
C MET A 226 12.87 4.21 13.12
N TYR A 227 11.78 3.43 13.13
CA TYR A 227 11.16 2.92 14.37
C TYR A 227 12.14 2.17 15.29
N GLY A 228 12.91 1.25 14.71
CA GLY A 228 13.95 0.52 15.44
C GLY A 228 15.14 1.40 15.84
N ILE A 229 15.56 2.33 14.98
CA ILE A 229 16.66 3.27 15.25
C ILE A 229 16.34 4.19 16.42
N GLU A 230 15.08 4.61 16.54
CA GLU A 230 14.57 5.44 17.64
C GLU A 230 14.19 4.65 18.89
N ASP A 231 14.32 3.32 18.85
CA ASP A 231 14.00 2.39 19.95
C ASP A 231 12.56 2.55 20.47
N LEU A 232 11.59 2.69 19.55
CA LEU A 232 10.18 2.95 19.89
C LEU A 232 9.41 1.70 20.34
N TYR A 233 10.09 0.58 20.57
CA TYR A 233 9.48 -0.71 20.88
C TYR A 233 8.71 -0.70 22.21
N GLY A 234 7.45 -1.13 22.17
CA GLY A 234 6.63 -1.44 23.34
C GLY A 234 6.97 -2.79 23.98
N ASN A 235 6.29 -3.09 25.10
CA ASN A 235 6.52 -4.32 25.88
C ASN A 235 6.06 -5.61 25.17
N SER A 236 5.18 -5.51 24.17
CA SER A 236 4.61 -6.62 23.41
C SER A 236 5.00 -6.63 21.93
N ASP A 237 5.85 -5.71 21.52
CA ASP A 237 6.25 -5.56 20.12
C ASP A 237 7.34 -6.56 19.76
N ALA A 238 7.45 -6.84 18.46
CA ALA A 238 8.63 -7.50 17.94
C ALA A 238 9.82 -6.53 18.06
N VAL A 239 10.91 -6.98 18.67
CA VAL A 239 12.08 -6.17 18.99
C VAL A 239 13.31 -6.67 18.23
N THR A 240 14.09 -5.75 17.68
CA THR A 240 15.38 -6.05 17.04
C THR A 240 16.51 -5.41 17.83
N PHE A 241 17.75 -5.83 17.58
CA PHE A 241 18.90 -5.43 18.39
C PHE A 241 20.05 -4.97 17.50
N GLY A 242 20.85 -4.02 17.98
CA GLY A 242 22.15 -3.75 17.40
C GLY A 242 23.16 -4.87 17.69
N GLU A 243 24.23 -4.95 16.89
CA GLU A 243 25.22 -6.04 17.00
C GLU A 243 25.81 -6.17 18.43
N HIS A 244 26.21 -5.05 19.03
CA HIS A 244 26.82 -5.05 20.37
C HIS A 244 25.85 -5.51 21.46
N GLU A 245 24.59 -5.10 21.36
CA GLU A 245 23.54 -5.50 22.29
C GLU A 245 23.26 -6.99 22.18
N LEU A 246 23.09 -7.51 20.96
CA LEU A 246 22.85 -8.93 20.73
C LEU A 246 24.02 -9.82 21.18
N ARG A 247 25.28 -9.40 20.94
CA ARG A 247 26.48 -10.06 21.50
C ARG A 247 26.42 -10.17 23.02
N SER A 248 26.01 -9.08 23.67
CA SER A 248 25.91 -8.99 25.14
C SER A 248 24.77 -9.87 25.68
N LEU A 249 23.62 -9.90 25.01
CA LEU A 249 22.49 -10.76 25.35
C LEU A 249 22.86 -12.25 25.23
N LEU A 250 23.51 -12.63 24.14
CA LEU A 250 24.03 -13.99 23.96
C LEU A 250 25.06 -14.36 25.03
N GLY A 251 26.02 -13.48 25.32
CA GLY A 251 27.01 -13.69 26.37
C GLY A 251 26.37 -13.84 27.75
N ALA A 252 25.39 -13.01 28.09
CA ALA A 252 24.65 -13.09 29.36
C ALA A 252 23.84 -14.39 29.49
N ALA A 253 23.34 -14.94 28.39
CA ALA A 253 22.70 -16.27 28.34
C ALA A 253 23.72 -17.44 28.36
N GLY A 254 25.02 -17.13 28.43
CA GLY A 254 26.13 -18.07 28.55
C GLY A 254 26.54 -18.72 27.23
N TRP A 255 26.38 -17.98 26.12
CA TRP A 255 26.94 -18.29 24.82
C TRP A 255 28.26 -17.55 24.61
N ASP A 256 29.30 -18.04 25.27
CA ASP A 256 30.61 -17.37 25.32
C ASP A 256 31.37 -17.47 23.98
N HIS A 257 31.07 -18.50 23.18
CA HIS A 257 31.70 -18.71 21.87
C HIS A 257 30.70 -18.41 20.76
N GLN A 258 30.94 -17.32 20.03
CA GLN A 258 30.07 -16.83 18.98
C GLN A 258 30.87 -16.66 17.68
N ARG A 259 30.23 -16.95 16.54
CA ARG A 259 30.74 -16.66 15.20
C ARG A 259 29.68 -15.91 14.42
N TRP A 260 30.07 -14.72 13.95
CA TRP A 260 29.17 -13.76 13.33
C TRP A 260 29.31 -13.77 11.81
N TRP A 261 28.15 -13.75 11.18
CA TRP A 261 27.98 -13.71 9.74
C TRP A 261 26.95 -12.64 9.39
N TYR A 262 27.12 -12.06 8.22
CA TYR A 262 26.38 -10.89 7.78
C TYR A 262 25.73 -11.21 6.43
N PRO A 263 24.44 -11.58 6.42
CA PRO A 263 23.69 -11.84 5.21
C PRO A 263 23.29 -10.53 4.51
N PHE A 264 23.41 -10.51 3.19
CA PHE A 264 23.07 -9.37 2.33
C PHE A 264 22.16 -9.80 1.17
N PRO A 265 21.05 -9.09 0.90
CA PRO A 265 20.61 -7.84 1.56
C PRO A 265 20.13 -8.07 3.00
N ASP A 266 19.60 -9.24 3.32
CA ASP A 266 19.21 -9.66 4.66
C ASP A 266 19.21 -11.20 4.79
N TYR A 267 18.87 -11.74 5.97
CA TYR A 267 18.81 -13.17 6.24
C TYR A 267 17.63 -13.87 5.57
N LYS A 268 16.59 -13.12 5.15
CA LYS A 268 15.41 -13.69 4.49
C LYS A 268 15.77 -14.14 3.08
N PHE A 269 16.48 -13.31 2.31
CA PHE A 269 16.85 -13.65 0.93
C PHE A 269 18.30 -13.30 0.60
N PRO A 270 19.29 -13.87 1.32
CA PRO A 270 20.67 -13.51 1.08
C PRO A 270 21.14 -14.01 -0.28
N ILE A 271 21.75 -13.11 -1.04
CA ILE A 271 22.53 -13.46 -2.22
C ILE A 271 24.04 -13.40 -1.94
N SER A 272 24.45 -12.71 -0.87
CA SER A 272 25.83 -12.71 -0.39
C SER A 272 25.84 -12.89 1.13
N ILE A 273 26.80 -13.63 1.67
CA ILE A 273 26.97 -13.78 3.13
C ILE A 273 28.46 -13.63 3.43
N LEU A 274 28.81 -12.65 4.26
CA LEU A 274 30.20 -12.42 4.68
C LEU A 274 30.40 -12.93 6.10
N SER A 275 31.55 -13.53 6.39
CA SER A 275 31.96 -13.82 7.76
C SER A 275 32.48 -12.54 8.45
N GLU A 276 32.66 -12.60 9.76
CA GLU A 276 33.34 -11.55 10.55
C GLU A 276 34.72 -11.19 9.98
N SER A 277 35.50 -12.18 9.55
CA SER A 277 36.77 -11.93 8.86
C SER A 277 36.57 -11.28 7.47
N GLY A 278 35.49 -11.63 6.76
CA GLY A 278 35.18 -11.09 5.43
C GLY A 278 34.80 -9.60 5.43
N VAL A 279 33.98 -9.15 6.39
CA VAL A 279 33.64 -7.72 6.52
C VAL A 279 34.82 -6.85 6.97
N HIS A 280 35.91 -7.49 7.39
CA HIS A 280 37.17 -6.87 7.80
C HIS A 280 38.34 -7.22 6.89
N ALA A 281 38.08 -7.89 5.76
CA ALA A 281 39.11 -8.30 4.82
C ALA A 281 39.88 -7.10 4.26
N SER A 282 41.15 -7.33 3.92
CA SER A 282 42.02 -6.32 3.29
C SER A 282 41.66 -6.06 1.83
N VAL A 283 41.02 -7.02 1.16
CA VAL A 283 40.52 -6.92 -0.21
C VAL A 283 39.15 -6.24 -0.27
N ASP A 284 38.85 -5.53 -1.37
CA ASP A 284 37.57 -4.84 -1.55
C ASP A 284 36.45 -5.82 -1.93
N LEU A 285 35.72 -6.32 -0.93
CA LEU A 285 34.52 -7.15 -1.11
C LEU A 285 33.23 -6.32 -1.16
N ALA A 286 33.31 -4.98 -1.08
CA ALA A 286 32.13 -4.12 -1.18
C ALA A 286 31.27 -4.35 -2.43
N PRO A 287 31.80 -4.74 -3.62
CA PRO A 287 30.96 -5.04 -4.78
C PRO A 287 29.89 -6.11 -4.52
N LEU A 288 30.12 -7.08 -3.64
CA LEU A 288 29.12 -8.09 -3.26
C LEU A 288 27.92 -7.48 -2.53
N LEU A 289 28.16 -6.45 -1.72
CA LEU A 289 27.14 -5.71 -0.95
C LEU A 289 26.42 -4.70 -1.85
N GLN A 290 27.13 -4.12 -2.82
CA GLN A 290 26.52 -3.23 -3.83
C GLN A 290 25.52 -4.00 -4.69
N ASN A 291 25.90 -5.20 -5.14
CA ASN A 291 25.06 -6.05 -5.97
C ASN A 291 23.83 -6.60 -5.22
N SER A 292 23.90 -6.73 -3.88
CA SER A 292 22.77 -7.21 -3.09
C SER A 292 21.63 -6.20 -2.94
N VAL A 293 21.86 -4.91 -3.19
CA VAL A 293 20.83 -3.87 -3.05
C VAL A 293 19.63 -4.13 -3.96
N LEU A 294 19.86 -4.61 -5.19
CA LEU A 294 18.78 -4.95 -6.13
C LEU A 294 17.96 -6.18 -5.69
N ALA A 295 18.58 -7.08 -4.93
CA ALA A 295 17.95 -8.28 -4.42
C ALA A 295 17.11 -8.03 -3.16
N ASP A 296 17.16 -6.83 -2.59
CA ASP A 296 16.35 -6.47 -1.41
C ASP A 296 14.86 -6.49 -1.78
N PRO A 297 14.02 -7.28 -1.08
CA PRO A 297 12.59 -7.30 -1.33
C PRO A 297 11.90 -5.99 -0.96
N GLN A 298 12.44 -5.22 -0.02
CA GLN A 298 11.94 -3.88 0.31
C GLN A 298 12.43 -2.87 -0.74
N ARG A 299 11.71 -2.80 -1.86
CA ARG A 299 11.99 -1.86 -2.96
C ARG A 299 11.33 -0.50 -2.73
N GLY A 300 11.87 0.54 -3.38
CA GLY A 300 11.36 1.93 -3.30
C GLY A 300 12.43 3.01 -3.11
N ALA A 301 11.99 4.25 -2.89
CA ALA A 301 12.87 5.40 -2.79
C ALA A 301 13.74 5.38 -1.53
N THR A 302 14.95 5.90 -1.66
CA THR A 302 15.93 6.03 -0.57
C THR A 302 16.50 7.44 -0.55
N SER A 303 16.82 7.94 0.65
CA SER A 303 17.40 9.28 0.84
C SER A 303 18.83 9.40 0.29
N PHE A 304 19.53 8.27 0.13
CA PHE A 304 20.84 8.17 -0.51
C PHE A 304 21.01 6.82 -1.22
N SER A 305 21.97 6.73 -2.17
CA SER A 305 22.26 5.46 -2.86
C SER A 305 22.90 4.46 -1.90
N LEU A 306 22.19 3.37 -1.61
CA LEU A 306 22.71 2.25 -0.85
C LEU A 306 23.92 1.62 -1.56
N GLU A 307 23.91 1.52 -2.89
CA GLU A 307 25.06 0.97 -3.66
C GLU A 307 26.31 1.84 -3.50
N SER A 308 26.13 3.17 -3.51
CA SER A 308 27.25 4.10 -3.32
C SER A 308 27.75 4.09 -1.88
N ALA A 309 26.87 3.88 -0.89
CA ALA A 309 27.20 3.92 0.52
C ALA A 309 28.02 2.72 1.00
N TRP A 310 27.86 1.53 0.40
CA TRP A 310 28.58 0.33 0.83
C TRP A 310 30.10 0.44 0.71
N ALA A 311 30.63 1.14 -0.29
CA ALA A 311 32.07 1.30 -0.47
C ALA A 311 32.75 2.07 0.69
N PRO A 312 32.31 3.27 1.08
CA PRO A 312 32.84 3.94 2.27
C PRO A 312 32.53 3.19 3.56
N VAL A 313 31.36 2.54 3.69
CA VAL A 313 31.02 1.72 4.88
C VAL A 313 32.00 0.57 5.06
N PHE A 314 32.29 -0.19 3.99
CA PHE A 314 33.25 -1.28 4.01
C PHE A 314 34.67 -0.81 4.34
N ARG A 315 35.14 0.25 3.68
CA ARG A 315 36.47 0.83 3.92
C ARG A 315 36.68 1.32 5.36
N ASN A 316 35.60 1.72 6.04
CA ASN A 316 35.64 2.12 7.45
C ASN A 316 35.34 0.98 8.43
N ARG A 317 35.27 -0.27 7.96
CA ARG A 317 35.00 -1.48 8.78
C ARG A 317 33.64 -1.44 9.50
N LEU A 318 32.65 -0.80 8.88
CA LEU A 318 31.28 -0.70 9.41
C LEU A 318 30.30 -1.66 8.71
N ALA A 319 30.76 -2.46 7.74
CA ALA A 319 29.89 -3.32 6.95
C ALA A 319 29.11 -4.35 7.79
N GLY A 320 29.73 -4.93 8.82
CA GLY A 320 29.04 -5.84 9.74
C GLY A 320 27.98 -5.13 10.58
N ALA A 321 28.38 -4.06 11.27
CA ALA A 321 27.49 -3.29 12.15
C ALA A 321 26.27 -2.67 11.43
N LEU A 322 26.40 -2.38 10.12
CA LEU A 322 25.34 -1.80 9.28
C LEU A 322 24.70 -2.81 8.32
N ALA A 323 25.06 -4.10 8.36
CA ALA A 323 24.34 -5.13 7.62
C ALA A 323 22.87 -5.14 8.05
N ASN A 324 21.91 -5.38 7.17
CA ASN A 324 20.49 -5.30 7.57
C ASN A 324 20.04 -6.46 8.47
N SER A 325 20.90 -7.45 8.69
CA SER A 325 20.62 -8.60 9.54
C SER A 325 21.90 -9.31 9.97
N PHE A 326 21.75 -10.21 10.93
CA PHE A 326 22.83 -11.06 11.43
C PHE A 326 22.47 -12.54 11.27
N ALA A 327 23.49 -13.37 11.10
CA ALA A 327 23.44 -14.79 11.35
C ALA A 327 24.55 -15.15 12.34
N VAL A 328 24.22 -15.82 13.43
CA VAL A 328 25.13 -16.12 14.53
C VAL A 328 25.13 -17.61 14.81
N VAL A 329 26.31 -18.22 14.80
CA VAL A 329 26.53 -19.56 15.35
C VAL A 329 27.09 -19.39 16.74
N ALA A 330 26.42 -19.95 17.75
CA ALA A 330 26.81 -19.82 19.14
C ALA A 330 26.90 -21.18 19.85
N SER A 331 27.86 -21.36 20.75
CA SER A 331 28.08 -22.61 21.47
C SER A 331 28.66 -22.40 22.86
N ASP A 332 28.58 -23.44 23.69
CA ASP A 332 29.28 -23.54 24.98
C ASP A 332 30.74 -23.99 24.83
N ARG A 333 31.17 -24.30 23.59
CA ARG A 333 32.55 -24.68 23.25
C ARG A 333 33.13 -23.79 22.15
N PRO A 334 34.47 -23.68 22.06
CA PRO A 334 35.12 -22.94 20.98
C PRO A 334 34.66 -23.42 19.59
N LEU A 335 34.27 -22.47 18.75
CA LEU A 335 33.91 -22.69 17.36
C LEU A 335 35.14 -22.49 16.45
N PRO A 336 35.27 -23.27 15.35
CA PRO A 336 36.36 -23.06 14.39
C PRO A 336 36.24 -21.70 13.70
N GLU A 337 37.38 -21.14 13.27
CA GLU A 337 37.37 -20.00 12.36
C GLU A 337 36.85 -20.42 10.98
N PRO A 338 35.98 -19.60 10.36
CA PRO A 338 35.53 -19.88 9.01
C PRO A 338 36.69 -19.72 8.01
N GLN A 339 36.85 -20.70 7.13
CA GLN A 339 37.82 -20.61 6.03
C GLN A 339 37.38 -19.64 4.92
N ALA A 340 36.07 -19.45 4.78
CA ALA A 340 35.50 -18.55 3.80
C ALA A 340 35.29 -17.14 4.38
N LEU A 341 35.76 -16.14 3.65
CA LEU A 341 35.50 -14.73 3.88
C LEU A 341 34.08 -14.35 3.45
N ALA A 342 33.65 -14.87 2.31
CA ALA A 342 32.34 -14.56 1.75
C ALA A 342 31.80 -15.69 0.87
N PHE A 343 30.48 -15.75 0.75
CA PHE A 343 29.77 -16.52 -0.24
C PHE A 343 28.87 -15.61 -1.08
N HIS A 344 28.72 -15.93 -2.36
CA HIS A 344 27.78 -15.28 -3.27
C HIS A 344 26.99 -16.32 -4.07
N TYR A 345 25.70 -16.08 -4.28
CA TYR A 345 24.75 -17.08 -4.76
C TYR A 345 23.99 -16.61 -5.99
N ALA A 346 24.00 -17.42 -7.05
CA ALA A 346 23.13 -17.26 -8.21
C ALA A 346 21.99 -18.30 -8.19
N SER A 347 21.26 -18.37 -7.07
CA SER A 347 20.25 -19.41 -6.83
C SER A 347 18.95 -19.19 -7.61
N ALA A 348 18.69 -18.00 -8.16
CA ALA A 348 17.49 -17.68 -8.93
C ALA A 348 17.48 -18.26 -10.37
N ARG A 349 18.50 -19.04 -10.73
CA ARG A 349 18.64 -19.72 -12.02
C ARG A 349 18.05 -21.14 -11.95
N ARG A 350 17.84 -21.77 -13.10
CA ARG A 350 17.57 -23.22 -13.19
C ARG A 350 18.68 -23.99 -12.51
N GLN A 351 18.34 -25.18 -12.01
CA GLN A 351 19.24 -26.00 -11.21
C GLN A 351 20.60 -26.20 -11.87
N SER A 352 20.57 -26.41 -13.20
CA SER A 352 21.72 -26.55 -14.10
C SER A 352 22.71 -25.38 -14.08
N PHE A 353 22.24 -24.17 -13.82
CA PHE A 353 23.02 -22.93 -13.88
C PHE A 353 23.18 -22.24 -12.52
N ALA A 354 22.59 -22.81 -11.48
CA ALA A 354 22.61 -22.23 -10.15
C ALA A 354 23.98 -22.50 -9.50
N LYS A 355 24.68 -21.43 -9.10
CA LYS A 355 26.05 -21.50 -8.56
C LYS A 355 26.21 -20.84 -7.18
N GLU A 356 27.19 -21.32 -6.44
CA GLU A 356 27.84 -20.66 -5.31
C GLU A 356 29.22 -20.18 -5.74
N VAL A 357 29.61 -19.00 -5.29
CA VAL A 357 30.98 -18.48 -5.38
C VAL A 357 31.49 -18.27 -3.97
N ALA A 358 32.54 -18.99 -3.59
CA ALA A 358 33.16 -18.88 -2.27
C ALA A 358 34.48 -18.13 -2.36
N PHE A 359 34.66 -17.11 -1.52
CA PHE A 359 35.91 -16.38 -1.36
C PHE A 359 36.61 -16.93 -0.13
N THR A 360 37.73 -17.64 -0.33
CA THR A 360 38.48 -18.29 0.75
C THR A 360 39.88 -17.70 0.83
N GLN A 361 40.44 -17.65 2.03
CA GLN A 361 41.82 -17.22 2.25
C GLN A 361 42.71 -18.44 2.41
N ASP A 362 43.75 -18.55 1.58
CA ASP A 362 44.73 -19.63 1.67
C ASP A 362 45.76 -19.38 2.79
N ALA A 363 46.66 -20.34 3.01
CA ALA A 363 47.71 -20.23 4.04
C ALA A 363 48.79 -19.17 3.75
N ALA A 364 48.82 -18.63 2.52
CA ALA A 364 49.72 -17.58 2.07
C ALA A 364 49.03 -16.20 1.99
N ASP A 365 47.84 -16.07 2.58
CA ASP A 365 46.99 -14.88 2.56
C ASP A 365 46.49 -14.46 1.17
N ASN A 366 46.55 -15.34 0.17
CA ASN A 366 45.89 -15.10 -1.11
C ASN A 366 44.40 -15.41 -0.99
N ILE A 367 43.58 -14.65 -1.73
CA ILE A 367 42.14 -14.90 -1.81
C ILE A 367 41.86 -15.74 -3.06
N LEU A 368 41.33 -16.93 -2.85
CA LEU A 368 40.86 -17.83 -3.90
C LEU A 368 39.35 -17.66 -4.09
N VAL A 369 38.90 -17.59 -5.33
CA VAL A 369 37.50 -17.51 -5.72
C VAL A 369 37.11 -18.84 -6.35
N GLN A 370 36.25 -19.59 -5.65
CA GLN A 370 35.85 -20.94 -6.03
C GLN A 370 34.42 -20.94 -6.53
N HIS A 371 34.22 -21.32 -7.79
CA HIS A 371 32.90 -21.45 -8.40
C HIS A 371 32.42 -22.90 -8.26
N ARG A 372 31.21 -23.11 -7.73
CA ARG A 372 30.63 -24.43 -7.54
C ARG A 372 29.15 -24.47 -7.95
N PRO A 373 28.68 -25.55 -8.60
CA PRO A 373 27.25 -25.76 -8.80
C PRO A 373 26.54 -25.93 -7.43
N LEU A 374 25.33 -25.38 -7.29
CA LEU A 374 24.54 -25.55 -6.06
C LEU A 374 23.96 -26.96 -5.91
N VAL A 375 23.79 -27.67 -7.04
CA VAL A 375 23.30 -29.04 -7.12
C VAL A 375 24.10 -29.80 -8.16
N GLY A 376 24.56 -30.99 -7.80
CA GLY A 376 25.37 -31.84 -8.66
C GLY A 376 26.76 -32.10 -8.07
N PRO A 377 27.54 -33.02 -8.66
CA PRO A 377 28.92 -33.25 -8.27
C PRO A 377 29.80 -32.03 -8.61
N GLU A 378 30.87 -31.81 -7.85
CA GLU A 378 31.87 -30.80 -8.18
C GLU A 378 32.49 -31.07 -9.56
N GLY A 379 32.70 -30.01 -10.36
CA GLY A 379 33.17 -30.12 -11.74
C GLY A 379 32.09 -30.47 -12.78
N PHE A 380 30.81 -30.41 -12.41
CA PHE A 380 29.70 -30.57 -13.36
C PHE A 380 29.62 -29.38 -14.32
N TRP A 381 29.88 -29.60 -15.61
CA TRP A 381 29.60 -28.68 -16.70
C TRP A 381 28.26 -29.05 -17.34
N GLU A 382 27.40 -28.07 -17.60
CA GLU A 382 26.19 -28.26 -18.38
C GLU A 382 26.33 -27.53 -19.72
N GLN A 383 26.26 -28.29 -20.80
CA GLN A 383 26.08 -27.77 -22.14
C GLN A 383 24.64 -28.08 -22.55
N THR A 384 23.86 -27.04 -22.79
CA THR A 384 22.49 -27.21 -23.27
C THR A 384 22.50 -27.70 -24.72
N ALA A 385 21.43 -28.41 -25.11
CA ALA A 385 21.26 -28.89 -26.49
C ALA A 385 21.23 -27.76 -27.54
N ASP A 386 21.05 -26.51 -27.11
CA ASP A 386 20.99 -25.30 -27.94
C ASP A 386 22.22 -24.39 -27.80
N GLY A 387 23.32 -24.90 -27.24
CA GLY A 387 24.63 -24.28 -27.39
C GLY A 387 25.04 -23.25 -26.34
N LEU A 388 24.39 -23.20 -25.17
CA LEU A 388 24.85 -22.40 -24.03
C LEU A 388 25.58 -23.32 -23.04
N ALA A 389 26.78 -22.95 -22.61
CA ALA A 389 27.54 -23.69 -21.61
C ALA A 389 28.03 -22.77 -20.48
N VAL A 390 28.19 -23.36 -19.29
CA VAL A 390 28.82 -22.69 -18.13
C VAL A 390 30.00 -23.52 -17.64
N GLU A 391 31.14 -22.86 -17.41
CA GLU A 391 32.35 -23.48 -16.85
C GLU A 391 32.62 -22.94 -15.44
N PHE A 392 32.82 -23.84 -14.48
CA PHE A 392 33.12 -23.49 -13.10
C PHE A 392 34.60 -23.68 -12.81
N GLU A 393 35.29 -22.57 -12.50
CA GLU A 393 36.73 -22.57 -12.24
C GLU A 393 37.05 -22.11 -10.80
N GLU A 394 38.25 -22.47 -10.36
CA GLU A 394 38.90 -21.85 -9.21
C GLU A 394 39.96 -20.87 -9.73
N VAL A 395 39.83 -19.61 -9.35
CA VAL A 395 40.71 -18.53 -9.82
C VAL A 395 41.19 -17.67 -8.65
N GLU A 396 42.34 -17.01 -8.83
CA GLU A 396 42.82 -16.03 -7.85
C GLU A 396 41.98 -14.74 -7.92
N PHE A 397 41.77 -14.11 -6.76
CA PHE A 397 41.05 -12.83 -6.68
C PHE A 397 41.79 -11.71 -7.41
N VAL A 398 41.11 -11.09 -8.36
CA VAL A 398 41.66 -9.98 -9.14
C VAL A 398 41.44 -8.65 -8.42
N SER A 399 42.52 -8.08 -7.86
CA SER A 399 42.48 -6.75 -7.24
C SER A 399 42.47 -5.61 -8.28
N GLY A 400 41.69 -4.55 -8.00
CA GLY A 400 41.61 -3.32 -8.79
C GLY A 400 40.26 -2.62 -8.64
N GLN A 401 39.96 -1.64 -9.50
CA GLN A 401 38.66 -0.98 -9.51
C GLN A 401 37.65 -1.80 -10.31
N HIS A 402 36.66 -2.36 -9.63
CA HIS A 402 35.51 -2.98 -10.28
C HIS A 402 34.76 -1.95 -11.15
N TRP A 403 34.67 -2.17 -12.46
CA TRP A 403 34.32 -1.11 -13.40
C TRP A 403 32.86 -0.66 -13.30
N GLN A 404 31.95 -1.54 -12.88
CA GLN A 404 30.56 -1.17 -12.55
C GLN A 404 30.49 -0.10 -11.44
N LYS A 405 31.44 -0.07 -10.50
CA LYS A 405 31.49 0.92 -9.41
C LYS A 405 31.66 2.34 -9.96
N GLU A 406 32.35 2.48 -11.08
CA GLU A 406 32.52 3.77 -11.75
C GLU A 406 31.22 4.26 -12.37
N LEU A 407 30.41 3.37 -12.98
CA LEU A 407 29.08 3.72 -13.47
C LEU A 407 28.19 4.24 -12.34
N VAL A 408 28.09 3.47 -11.25
CA VAL A 408 27.31 3.86 -10.06
C VAL A 408 27.81 5.20 -9.53
N ARG A 409 29.13 5.43 -9.50
CA ARG A 409 29.71 6.72 -9.07
C ARG A 409 29.30 7.87 -9.98
N ILE A 410 29.38 7.71 -11.31
CA ILE A 410 29.02 8.75 -12.28
C ILE A 410 27.54 9.10 -12.14
N LEU A 411 26.66 8.09 -12.21
CA LEU A 411 25.22 8.28 -12.13
C LEU A 411 24.76 8.89 -10.80
N ASN A 412 25.56 8.79 -9.75
CA ASN A 412 25.25 9.34 -8.43
C ASN A 412 25.89 10.69 -8.13
N ARG A 413 26.51 11.33 -9.13
CA ARG A 413 26.92 12.73 -9.06
C ARG A 413 25.81 13.64 -9.61
N PRO A 414 25.38 14.67 -8.86
CA PRO A 414 24.44 15.65 -9.40
C PRO A 414 24.97 16.30 -10.68
N GLY A 415 24.10 16.43 -11.69
CA GLY A 415 24.48 16.96 -13.00
C GLY A 415 25.26 15.99 -13.87
N TRP A 416 25.10 14.67 -13.68
CA TRP A 416 25.75 13.69 -14.56
C TRP A 416 25.23 13.80 -16.00
N SER A 417 26.11 13.52 -16.97
CA SER A 417 25.81 13.70 -18.39
C SER A 417 26.39 12.58 -19.27
N MET A 418 25.96 12.54 -20.53
CA MET A 418 26.51 11.61 -21.52
C MET A 418 28.02 11.80 -21.76
N GLU A 419 28.55 13.03 -21.61
CA GLU A 419 29.99 13.31 -21.70
C GLU A 419 30.78 12.55 -20.63
N GLN A 420 30.18 12.33 -19.46
CA GLN A 420 30.81 11.58 -18.36
C GLN A 420 30.61 10.07 -18.48
N LEU A 421 29.49 9.62 -19.06
CA LEU A 421 29.21 8.19 -19.27
C LEU A 421 30.02 7.61 -20.45
N LEU A 422 30.29 8.39 -21.48
CA LEU A 422 30.99 7.91 -22.67
C LEU A 422 32.41 7.38 -22.38
N PRO A 423 33.27 8.07 -21.59
CA PRO A 423 34.57 7.54 -21.19
C PRO A 423 34.48 6.20 -20.45
N TRP A 424 33.44 6.00 -19.65
CA TRP A 424 33.20 4.74 -18.95
C TRP A 424 32.94 3.59 -19.95
N ALA A 425 32.02 3.79 -20.90
CA ALA A 425 31.70 2.80 -21.93
C ALA A 425 32.91 2.55 -22.86
N ALA A 426 33.59 3.60 -23.30
CA ALA A 426 34.74 3.51 -24.20
C ALA A 426 35.93 2.76 -23.58
N THR A 427 36.12 2.87 -22.26
CA THR A 427 37.19 2.15 -21.56
C THR A 427 36.93 0.66 -21.55
N TRP A 428 35.70 0.24 -21.25
CA TRP A 428 35.30 -1.16 -21.38
C TRP A 428 35.45 -1.64 -22.83
N PHE A 429 34.96 -0.87 -23.80
CA PHE A 429 34.99 -1.29 -25.21
C PHE A 429 36.42 -1.50 -25.73
N ARG A 430 37.37 -0.61 -25.37
CA ARG A 430 38.80 -0.80 -25.70
C ARG A 430 39.39 -2.05 -25.03
N ALA A 431 39.03 -2.31 -23.77
CA ALA A 431 39.47 -3.51 -23.08
C ALA A 431 38.92 -4.78 -23.76
N PHE A 432 37.64 -4.76 -24.15
CA PHE A 432 36.99 -5.83 -24.90
C PHE A 432 37.68 -6.08 -26.25
N VAL A 433 37.91 -5.04 -27.07
CA VAL A 433 38.59 -5.15 -28.37
C VAL A 433 39.96 -5.81 -28.24
N ARG A 434 40.75 -5.44 -27.22
CA ARG A 434 42.04 -6.09 -26.94
C ARG A 434 41.88 -7.53 -26.46
N HIS A 435 40.91 -7.79 -25.60
CA HIS A 435 40.66 -9.11 -25.03
C HIS A 435 40.19 -10.12 -26.09
N ALA A 436 39.37 -9.67 -27.03
CA ALA A 436 38.86 -10.48 -28.14
C ALA A 436 39.80 -10.52 -29.36
N ASP A 437 41.04 -10.02 -29.23
CA ASP A 437 42.04 -9.92 -30.30
C ASP A 437 41.50 -9.32 -31.61
N LEU A 438 40.61 -8.34 -31.50
CA LEU A 438 40.04 -7.62 -32.63
C LEU A 438 41.04 -6.54 -33.07
N ALA A 439 41.42 -6.55 -34.35
CA ALA A 439 42.37 -5.58 -34.87
C ALA A 439 41.84 -4.14 -34.68
N ALA A 440 42.65 -3.28 -34.05
CA ALA A 440 42.26 -1.89 -33.75
C ALA A 440 41.91 -1.06 -34.99
N ASP A 441 42.41 -1.45 -36.17
CA ASP A 441 42.16 -0.80 -37.47
C ASP A 441 41.05 -1.51 -38.29
N ALA A 442 40.44 -2.58 -37.77
CA ALA A 442 39.32 -3.23 -38.43
C ALA A 442 38.10 -2.31 -38.41
N ALA A 443 37.36 -2.26 -39.52
CA ALA A 443 36.07 -1.60 -39.59
C ALA A 443 35.05 -2.42 -38.79
N LEU A 444 35.06 -2.29 -37.47
CA LEU A 444 34.09 -2.91 -36.58
C LEU A 444 32.73 -2.23 -36.78
N ASP A 445 31.70 -3.03 -37.00
CA ASP A 445 30.31 -2.60 -37.07
C ASP A 445 29.41 -3.50 -36.20
N LYS A 446 28.14 -3.12 -36.04
CA LYS A 446 27.17 -3.87 -35.22
C LYS A 446 26.97 -5.33 -35.65
N ASN A 447 27.30 -5.70 -36.90
CA ASN A 447 27.15 -7.03 -37.45
C ASN A 447 28.45 -7.86 -37.38
N THR A 448 29.55 -7.27 -36.89
CA THR A 448 30.81 -7.98 -36.73
C THR A 448 30.61 -9.20 -35.83
N PRO A 449 30.98 -10.42 -36.30
CA PRO A 449 30.80 -11.63 -35.51
C PRO A 449 31.83 -11.68 -34.38
N ILE A 450 31.35 -11.97 -33.18
CA ILE A 450 32.14 -12.12 -31.96
C ILE A 450 32.09 -13.59 -31.53
N ASP A 451 33.26 -14.16 -31.25
CA ASP A 451 33.36 -15.52 -30.70
C ASP A 451 32.55 -15.62 -29.40
N GLY A 452 31.74 -16.68 -29.28
CA GLY A 452 30.86 -16.89 -28.14
C GLY A 452 31.57 -17.08 -26.80
N ASN A 453 32.89 -17.28 -26.79
CA ASN A 453 33.73 -17.29 -25.58
C ASN A 453 33.92 -15.91 -24.96
N HIS A 454 33.63 -14.83 -25.70
CA HIS A 454 33.70 -13.46 -25.17
C HIS A 454 32.33 -12.92 -24.76
N PHE A 455 31.31 -13.78 -24.67
CA PHE A 455 29.94 -13.42 -24.34
C PHE A 455 29.80 -12.74 -22.97
N ASP A 456 30.68 -13.09 -22.02
CA ASP A 456 30.74 -12.55 -20.66
C ASP A 456 31.69 -11.38 -20.49
N ALA A 457 32.33 -10.90 -21.56
CA ALA A 457 33.27 -9.79 -21.49
C ALA A 457 32.55 -8.44 -21.35
N VAL A 458 31.73 -8.31 -20.29
CA VAL A 458 30.84 -7.18 -19.98
C VAL A 458 31.45 -6.26 -18.92
N PRO A 459 31.00 -4.99 -18.77
CA PRO A 459 31.54 -4.06 -17.78
C PRO A 459 31.44 -4.53 -16.32
N ARG A 460 30.44 -5.35 -16.00
CA ARG A 460 30.27 -5.97 -14.68
C ARG A 460 31.37 -6.97 -14.34
N ASN A 461 32.02 -7.53 -15.36
CA ASN A 461 33.06 -8.54 -15.24
C ASN A 461 34.44 -7.95 -15.51
N LEU A 462 34.60 -6.63 -15.35
CA LEU A 462 35.85 -5.91 -15.64
C LEU A 462 36.46 -5.31 -14.38
N ILE A 463 37.72 -5.63 -14.12
CA ILE A 463 38.58 -4.92 -13.17
C ILE A 463 39.53 -4.01 -13.94
N VAL A 464 39.58 -2.73 -13.57
CA VAL A 464 40.52 -1.76 -14.14
C VAL A 464 41.56 -1.37 -13.08
N ARG A 465 42.84 -1.61 -13.38
CA ARG A 465 43.99 -1.22 -12.55
C ARG A 465 44.63 0.07 -13.05
N SER A 466 44.64 0.25 -14.37
CA SER A 466 45.01 1.47 -15.07
C SER A 466 44.28 1.54 -16.42
N PRO A 467 44.27 2.67 -17.14
CA PRO A 467 43.59 2.78 -18.45
C PRO A 467 44.01 1.72 -19.49
N ASP A 468 45.24 1.21 -19.39
CA ASP A 468 45.80 0.19 -20.30
C ASP A 468 45.86 -1.21 -19.66
N ASP A 469 45.60 -1.33 -18.36
CA ASP A 469 45.60 -2.58 -17.60
C ASP A 469 44.19 -2.86 -17.06
N ALA A 470 43.45 -3.65 -17.83
CA ALA A 470 42.09 -4.07 -17.52
C ALA A 470 41.97 -5.58 -17.73
N VAL A 471 41.37 -6.27 -16.76
CA VAL A 471 41.29 -7.72 -16.69
C VAL A 471 39.83 -8.12 -16.55
N PHE A 472 39.36 -9.00 -17.44
CA PHE A 472 38.06 -9.63 -17.30
C PHE A 472 38.14 -10.79 -16.31
N PHE A 473 37.11 -10.94 -15.48
CA PHE A 473 36.94 -12.04 -14.52
C PHE A 473 35.54 -12.65 -14.71
N ASP A 474 35.24 -13.77 -14.03
CA ASP A 474 33.93 -14.46 -14.12
C ASP A 474 33.49 -14.70 -15.59
N GLN A 475 34.43 -15.15 -16.44
CA GLN A 475 34.18 -15.49 -17.86
C GLN A 475 33.68 -16.94 -17.95
N GLU A 476 32.53 -17.22 -17.34
CA GLU A 476 32.03 -18.60 -17.20
C GLU A 476 31.06 -19.00 -18.31
N TRP A 477 30.44 -18.04 -19.00
CA TRP A 477 29.40 -18.32 -20.00
C TRP A 477 29.96 -18.38 -21.42
N HIS A 478 29.66 -19.48 -22.11
CA HIS A 478 30.08 -19.73 -23.48
C HIS A 478 28.87 -19.93 -24.39
N LEU A 479 28.84 -19.23 -25.52
CA LEU A 479 27.93 -19.52 -26.63
C LEU A 479 28.64 -20.37 -27.69
N SER A 480 28.00 -21.44 -28.15
CA SER A 480 28.55 -22.32 -29.18
C SER A 480 28.57 -21.67 -30.56
N GLU A 481 27.71 -20.67 -30.80
CA GLU A 481 27.65 -19.89 -32.02
C GLU A 481 28.12 -18.46 -31.77
N PRO A 482 28.81 -17.82 -32.74
CA PRO A 482 29.17 -16.41 -32.63
C PRO A 482 27.94 -15.51 -32.46
N CYS A 483 28.05 -14.46 -31.65
CA CYS A 483 27.04 -13.42 -31.53
C CYS A 483 27.46 -12.15 -32.26
N SER A 484 26.53 -11.24 -32.57
CA SER A 484 26.89 -9.96 -33.19
C SER A 484 27.47 -8.98 -32.17
N LEU A 485 28.39 -8.11 -32.60
CA LEU A 485 28.96 -7.06 -31.75
C LEU A 485 27.88 -6.12 -31.19
N GLY A 486 26.88 -5.77 -31.99
CA GLY A 486 25.78 -4.92 -31.56
C GLY A 486 24.95 -5.55 -30.43
N PHE A 487 24.70 -6.87 -30.50
CA PHE A 487 24.03 -7.60 -29.43
C PHE A 487 24.86 -7.60 -28.14
N LEU A 488 26.18 -7.86 -28.24
CA LEU A 488 27.07 -7.84 -27.08
C LEU A 488 27.14 -6.45 -26.43
N VAL A 489 27.18 -5.38 -27.23
CA VAL A 489 27.13 -3.99 -26.73
C VAL A 489 25.80 -3.72 -26.02
N PHE A 490 24.66 -4.11 -26.62
CA PHE A 490 23.35 -3.98 -25.99
C PHE A 490 23.30 -4.71 -24.65
N ARG A 491 23.72 -5.98 -24.60
CA ARG A 491 23.77 -6.80 -23.39
C ARG A 491 24.67 -6.17 -22.33
N SER A 492 25.86 -5.75 -22.71
CA SER A 492 26.87 -5.16 -21.83
C SER A 492 26.37 -3.89 -21.14
N LEU A 493 25.82 -2.97 -21.94
CA LEU A 493 25.25 -1.73 -21.42
C LEU A 493 23.97 -2.02 -20.62
N GLY A 494 23.04 -2.80 -21.17
CA GLY A 494 21.78 -3.17 -20.53
C GLY A 494 22.00 -3.78 -19.14
N LEU A 495 22.79 -4.85 -19.03
CA LEU A 495 23.12 -5.47 -17.74
C LEU A 495 23.70 -4.45 -16.76
N SER A 496 24.58 -3.56 -17.21
CA SER A 496 25.19 -2.55 -16.34
C SER A 496 24.16 -1.58 -15.76
N PHE A 497 23.24 -1.07 -16.56
CA PHE A 497 22.20 -0.13 -16.12
C PHE A 497 21.05 -0.79 -15.36
N PHE A 498 20.63 -2.01 -15.71
CA PHE A 498 19.51 -2.70 -15.05
C PHE A 498 19.73 -2.97 -13.56
N GLY A 499 20.99 -3.08 -13.11
CA GLY A 499 21.29 -3.23 -11.69
C GLY A 499 21.77 -1.95 -11.01
N VAL A 500 21.38 -0.79 -11.52
CA VAL A 500 21.46 0.48 -10.79
C VAL A 500 20.05 0.79 -10.27
N THR A 501 19.88 0.79 -8.94
CA THR A 501 18.56 0.99 -8.32
C THR A 501 18.21 2.46 -8.15
N SER A 502 19.21 3.35 -8.15
CA SER A 502 19.01 4.77 -7.93
C SER A 502 20.13 5.64 -8.52
N VAL A 503 19.78 6.80 -9.09
CA VAL A 503 20.70 7.78 -9.69
C VAL A 503 20.50 9.18 -9.11
N ALA A 504 21.48 10.08 -9.20
CA ALA A 504 21.28 11.50 -8.88
C ALA A 504 20.56 12.21 -10.03
N GLN A 505 20.20 13.49 -9.84
CA GLN A 505 19.67 14.31 -10.91
C GLN A 505 20.70 14.43 -12.06
N ALA A 506 20.27 14.10 -13.29
CA ALA A 506 21.07 14.31 -14.50
C ALA A 506 21.19 15.80 -14.85
N ALA A 507 22.17 16.17 -15.67
CA ALA A 507 22.23 17.50 -16.26
C ALA A 507 20.98 17.79 -17.12
N PRO A 508 20.48 19.04 -17.20
CA PRO A 508 19.21 19.37 -17.88
C PRO A 508 19.08 18.87 -19.33
N GLU A 509 20.21 18.77 -20.03
CA GLU A 509 20.32 18.30 -21.41
C GLU A 509 20.45 16.78 -21.55
N CYS A 510 20.59 16.05 -20.44
CA CYS A 510 20.82 14.62 -20.43
C CYS A 510 19.52 13.84 -20.20
N SER A 511 19.23 12.88 -21.08
CA SER A 511 18.09 11.98 -20.91
C SER A 511 18.32 10.99 -19.77
N VAL A 512 17.24 10.67 -19.06
CA VAL A 512 17.17 9.56 -18.09
C VAL A 512 16.47 8.33 -18.67
N ALA A 513 16.09 8.38 -19.96
CA ALA A 513 15.59 7.24 -20.71
C ALA A 513 16.71 6.24 -20.96
N LEU A 514 16.48 5.00 -20.56
CA LEU A 514 17.48 3.95 -20.75
C LEU A 514 17.76 3.76 -22.25
N GLN A 515 16.73 3.74 -23.09
CA GLN A 515 16.89 3.66 -24.54
C GLN A 515 17.82 4.74 -25.10
N ASP A 516 17.60 6.01 -24.76
CA ASP A 516 18.43 7.13 -25.24
C ASP A 516 19.89 6.98 -24.79
N ILE A 517 20.10 6.56 -23.54
CA ILE A 517 21.43 6.32 -22.98
C ILE A 517 22.13 5.16 -23.72
N LEU A 518 21.43 4.04 -23.94
CA LEU A 518 21.97 2.88 -24.65
C LEU A 518 22.36 3.24 -26.08
N LEU A 519 21.46 3.87 -26.84
CA LEU A 519 21.70 4.28 -28.23
C LEU A 519 22.82 5.33 -28.31
N GLY A 520 22.83 6.30 -27.40
CA GLY A 520 23.85 7.34 -27.33
C GLY A 520 25.24 6.79 -27.00
N LEU A 521 25.34 5.86 -26.05
CA LEU A 521 26.61 5.21 -25.70
C LEU A 521 27.10 4.29 -26.82
N ALA A 522 26.22 3.48 -27.42
CA ALA A 522 26.57 2.60 -28.53
C ALA A 522 27.11 3.40 -29.73
N SER A 523 26.45 4.50 -30.10
CA SER A 523 26.92 5.43 -31.12
C SER A 523 28.27 6.07 -30.73
N GLY A 524 28.40 6.54 -29.49
CA GLY A 524 29.61 7.20 -29.00
C GLY A 524 30.86 6.31 -28.95
N ILE A 525 30.71 5.00 -28.72
CA ILE A 525 31.83 4.03 -28.79
C ILE A 525 32.12 3.55 -30.22
N GLY A 526 31.35 4.01 -31.22
CA GLY A 526 31.56 3.68 -32.64
C GLY A 526 30.77 2.47 -33.15
N VAL A 527 29.80 1.95 -32.40
CA VAL A 527 28.94 0.82 -32.80
C VAL A 527 27.47 1.28 -32.78
N PRO A 528 27.02 2.09 -33.75
CA PRO A 528 25.66 2.63 -33.74
C PRO A 528 24.62 1.49 -33.85
N VAL A 529 23.71 1.45 -32.89
CA VAL A 529 22.56 0.54 -32.82
C VAL A 529 21.30 1.36 -33.14
N SER A 530 20.37 0.83 -33.92
CA SER A 530 19.07 1.44 -34.20
C SER A 530 17.97 0.91 -33.28
N GLU A 531 16.80 1.55 -33.29
CA GLU A 531 15.62 1.04 -32.56
C GLU A 531 15.18 -0.34 -33.06
N ASP A 532 15.24 -0.57 -34.38
CA ASP A 532 14.92 -1.88 -34.98
C ASP A 532 15.90 -2.98 -34.51
N ASP A 533 17.18 -2.64 -34.31
CA ASP A 533 18.17 -3.58 -33.78
C ASP A 533 17.83 -3.98 -32.34
N LEU A 534 17.34 -3.05 -31.52
CA LEU A 534 16.94 -3.34 -30.13
C LEU A 534 15.90 -4.45 -30.09
N ALA A 535 14.94 -4.48 -31.02
CA ALA A 535 13.94 -5.54 -31.08
C ALA A 535 14.55 -6.94 -31.25
N VAL A 536 15.57 -7.04 -32.12
CA VAL A 536 16.29 -8.29 -32.34
C VAL A 536 17.11 -8.69 -31.12
N TYR A 537 17.83 -7.73 -30.53
CA TYR A 537 18.71 -7.98 -29.40
C TYR A 537 17.94 -8.32 -28.13
N VAL A 538 16.81 -7.67 -27.91
CA VAL A 538 15.86 -7.99 -26.83
C VAL A 538 15.33 -9.42 -26.97
N ALA A 539 14.96 -9.85 -28.18
CA ALA A 539 14.50 -11.21 -28.42
C ALA A 539 15.61 -12.25 -28.18
N GLN A 540 16.85 -11.95 -28.57
CA GLN A 540 18.02 -12.79 -28.31
C GLN A 540 18.31 -12.90 -26.80
N GLU A 541 18.29 -11.79 -26.08
CA GLU A 541 18.50 -11.77 -24.63
C GLU A 541 17.40 -12.57 -23.91
N ASN A 542 16.12 -12.41 -24.29
CA ASN A 542 15.02 -13.20 -23.73
C ASN A 542 15.16 -14.70 -23.99
N SER A 543 15.68 -15.09 -25.17
CA SER A 543 15.96 -16.50 -25.45
C SER A 543 17.03 -17.07 -24.52
N ILE A 544 18.07 -16.30 -24.18
CA ILE A 544 19.09 -16.70 -23.21
C ILE A 544 18.51 -16.73 -21.79
N GLN A 545 17.84 -15.65 -21.37
CA GLN A 545 17.25 -15.56 -20.02
C GLN A 545 16.18 -16.63 -19.78
N GLY A 546 15.40 -17.00 -20.81
CA GLY A 546 14.42 -18.09 -20.72
C GLY A 546 15.05 -19.48 -20.56
N ARG A 547 16.31 -19.67 -20.98
CA ARG A 547 17.07 -20.92 -20.78
C ARG A 547 17.70 -20.98 -19.39
N VAL A 548 18.19 -19.86 -18.89
CA VAL A 548 18.92 -19.77 -17.61
C VAL A 548 17.99 -19.54 -16.42
N GLY A 549 16.95 -18.73 -16.60
CA GLY A 549 16.00 -18.30 -15.58
C GLY A 549 14.90 -19.31 -15.29
N MET A 550 14.35 -19.22 -14.08
CA MET A 550 13.26 -20.06 -13.56
C MET A 550 11.87 -19.54 -13.92
N ARG A 551 11.72 -18.22 -14.01
CA ARG A 551 10.53 -17.56 -14.55
C ARG A 551 10.85 -17.18 -15.99
N PRO A 552 9.86 -17.07 -16.90
CA PRO A 552 9.95 -15.98 -17.86
C PRO A 552 9.94 -14.71 -17.00
N ALA A 553 11.12 -14.21 -16.60
CA ALA A 553 11.23 -12.81 -16.16
C ALA A 553 10.42 -12.02 -17.17
N ALA A 554 9.52 -11.11 -16.75
CA ALA A 554 8.79 -10.19 -17.62
C ALA A 554 9.58 -10.02 -18.91
N ALA A 555 9.22 -10.74 -19.99
CA ALA A 555 10.16 -10.92 -21.09
C ALA A 555 10.58 -9.51 -21.48
N LEU A 556 11.88 -9.19 -21.44
CA LEU A 556 12.35 -7.85 -21.70
C LEU A 556 11.67 -7.45 -23.02
N THR A 557 10.81 -6.44 -23.04
CA THR A 557 10.17 -6.03 -24.28
C THR A 557 10.84 -4.78 -24.80
N VAL A 558 10.70 -4.54 -26.09
CA VAL A 558 11.20 -3.29 -26.69
C VAL A 558 10.49 -2.11 -26.07
N GLU A 559 9.18 -2.24 -25.83
CA GLU A 559 8.36 -1.26 -25.15
C GLU A 559 8.86 -1.02 -23.73
N LEU A 560 9.25 -2.07 -23.01
CA LEU A 560 9.79 -1.95 -21.66
C LEU A 560 11.11 -1.18 -21.65
N VAL A 561 12.03 -1.49 -22.57
CA VAL A 561 13.31 -0.77 -22.70
C VAL A 561 13.07 0.70 -23.06
N ALA A 562 12.12 0.97 -23.96
CA ALA A 562 11.75 2.33 -24.38
C ALA A 562 11.12 3.15 -23.25
N GLN A 563 10.28 2.51 -22.43
CA GLN A 563 9.61 3.12 -21.29
C GLN A 563 10.51 3.19 -20.04
N TRP A 564 11.59 2.41 -19.97
CA TRP A 564 12.47 2.39 -18.82
C TRP A 564 13.14 3.75 -18.61
N ARG A 565 13.01 4.29 -17.41
CA ARG A 565 13.67 5.51 -16.95
C ARG A 565 14.50 5.19 -15.71
N LEU A 566 15.71 5.72 -15.61
CA LEU A 566 16.53 5.56 -14.40
C LEU A 566 15.81 6.20 -13.20
N ASN A 567 15.85 5.55 -12.04
CA ASN A 567 15.16 6.00 -10.82
C ASN A 567 15.93 7.16 -10.18
N VAL A 568 15.50 8.39 -10.40
CA VAL A 568 16.21 9.59 -9.93
C VAL A 568 15.91 9.79 -8.46
N ARG A 569 16.93 9.72 -7.61
CA ARG A 569 16.80 10.05 -6.19
C ARG A 569 16.45 11.50 -6.03
N VAL A 570 15.48 11.70 -5.17
CA VAL A 570 15.22 12.94 -4.50
C VAL A 570 16.43 13.25 -3.63
N ALA A 571 17.27 14.19 -4.05
CA ALA A 571 18.35 14.64 -3.18
C ALA A 571 17.76 15.29 -1.91
N SER A 572 18.48 15.17 -0.81
CA SER A 572 18.24 15.93 0.44
C SER A 572 17.72 17.34 0.14
N TRP A 573 16.59 17.68 0.76
CA TRP A 573 15.95 18.99 0.85
C TRP A 573 16.48 20.11 -0.06
N ASN A 574 15.82 20.25 -1.21
CA ASN A 574 15.74 21.47 -2.02
C ASN A 574 14.26 21.57 -2.46
N PRO A 575 13.61 22.75 -2.45
CA PRO A 575 12.28 22.96 -3.04
C PRO A 575 12.11 22.29 -4.42
N GLU A 576 13.12 22.32 -5.28
CA GLU A 576 13.10 21.61 -6.58
C GLU A 576 12.95 20.09 -6.46
N ASN A 577 13.46 19.48 -5.38
CA ASN A 577 13.35 18.05 -5.15
C ASN A 577 11.95 17.65 -4.67
N LEU A 578 11.19 18.55 -4.02
CA LEU A 578 9.78 18.36 -3.68
C LEU A 578 8.91 18.38 -4.95
N TYR A 579 9.14 19.35 -5.83
CA TYR A 579 8.47 19.40 -7.14
C TYR A 579 8.78 18.17 -8.03
N ARG A 580 10.01 17.64 -7.95
CA ARG A 580 10.39 16.41 -8.65
C ARG A 580 9.82 15.16 -8.00
N LEU A 581 9.71 15.12 -6.67
CA LEU A 581 9.00 14.08 -5.92
C LEU A 581 7.53 14.02 -6.35
N GLU A 582 6.86 15.16 -6.38
CA GLU A 582 5.46 15.28 -6.79
C GLU A 582 5.28 14.87 -8.25
N ALA A 583 6.21 15.23 -9.14
CA ALA A 583 6.19 14.81 -10.54
C ALA A 583 6.48 13.31 -10.71
N GLU A 584 7.37 12.74 -9.91
CA GLU A 584 7.69 11.31 -9.93
C GLU A 584 6.57 10.47 -9.32
N VAL A 585 5.95 10.94 -8.24
CA VAL A 585 4.72 10.39 -7.64
C VAL A 585 3.60 10.40 -8.67
N ALA A 586 3.32 11.54 -9.32
CA ALA A 586 2.30 11.65 -10.37
C ALA A 586 2.60 10.76 -11.59
N ARG A 587 3.87 10.62 -11.99
CA ARG A 587 4.29 9.71 -13.06
C ARG A 587 4.08 8.25 -12.67
N LYS A 588 4.49 7.86 -11.46
CA LYS A 588 4.30 6.49 -10.95
C LYS A 588 2.82 6.19 -10.72
N ASP A 589 2.01 7.15 -10.29
CA ASP A 589 0.54 7.01 -10.24
C ASP A 589 -0.03 6.75 -11.65
N GLY A 590 0.49 7.44 -12.67
CA GLY A 590 0.13 7.21 -14.06
C GLY A 590 0.56 5.84 -14.61
N ASP A 591 1.76 5.38 -14.25
CA ASP A 591 2.24 4.04 -14.62
C ASP A 591 1.48 2.94 -13.85
N LEU A 592 1.09 3.19 -12.59
CA LEU A 592 0.25 2.31 -11.77
C LEU A 592 -1.16 2.18 -12.35
N ALA A 593 -1.76 3.29 -12.78
CA ALA A 593 -3.04 3.29 -13.49
C ALA A 593 -2.95 2.51 -14.82
N ARG A 594 -1.88 2.74 -15.61
CA ARG A 594 -1.67 2.04 -16.89
C ARG A 594 -1.44 0.54 -16.72
N LEU A 595 -0.64 0.14 -15.73
CA LEU A 595 -0.43 -1.27 -15.42
C LEU A 595 -1.72 -1.92 -14.90
N GLY A 596 -2.49 -1.21 -14.07
CA GLY A 596 -3.81 -1.66 -13.60
C GLY A 596 -4.78 -1.91 -14.76
N GLU A 597 -4.81 -1.01 -15.76
CA GLU A 597 -5.61 -1.21 -16.98
C GLU A 597 -5.16 -2.43 -17.79
N GLU A 598 -3.85 -2.63 -17.95
CA GLU A 598 -3.30 -3.72 -18.75
C GLU A 598 -3.54 -5.09 -18.09
N ILE A 599 -3.39 -5.16 -16.77
CA ILE A 599 -3.80 -6.27 -15.91
C ILE A 599 -5.28 -6.60 -16.12
N HIS A 600 -6.16 -5.60 -15.98
CA HIS A 600 -7.60 -5.81 -16.07
C HIS A 600 -8.05 -6.25 -17.48
N ARG A 601 -7.37 -5.78 -18.53
CA ARG A 601 -7.58 -6.26 -19.90
C ARG A 601 -7.19 -7.73 -20.05
N LEU A 602 -6.00 -8.10 -19.59
CA LEU A 602 -5.53 -9.47 -19.69
C LEU A 602 -6.40 -10.43 -18.85
N GLU A 603 -6.83 -10.04 -17.65
CA GLU A 603 -7.76 -10.80 -16.79
C GLU A 603 -9.09 -11.09 -17.49
N ALA A 604 -9.64 -10.10 -18.20
CA ALA A 604 -10.85 -10.28 -18.99
C ALA A 604 -10.65 -11.30 -20.13
N VAL A 605 -9.49 -11.28 -20.79
CA VAL A 605 -9.14 -12.25 -21.85
C VAL A 605 -8.97 -13.66 -21.29
N VAL A 606 -8.31 -13.81 -20.14
CA VAL A 606 -8.16 -15.10 -19.43
C VAL A 606 -9.53 -15.66 -19.06
N LEU A 607 -10.39 -14.85 -18.42
CA LEU A 607 -11.72 -15.27 -17.98
C LEU A 607 -12.57 -15.79 -19.15
N LEU A 608 -12.51 -15.10 -20.30
CA LEU A 608 -13.22 -15.51 -21.52
C LEU A 608 -12.68 -16.81 -22.12
N LYS A 609 -11.36 -17.02 -22.10
CA LYS A 609 -10.74 -18.25 -22.61
C LYS A 609 -10.97 -19.44 -21.66
N ASP A 610 -10.99 -19.21 -20.36
CA ASP A 610 -11.26 -20.22 -19.32
C ASP A 610 -12.70 -20.74 -19.38
N GLU A 611 -13.67 -19.86 -19.62
CA GLU A 611 -15.05 -20.28 -19.87
C GLU A 611 -15.18 -21.07 -21.17
N ARG A 612 -14.44 -20.69 -22.21
CA ARG A 612 -14.40 -21.44 -23.48
C ARG A 612 -13.73 -22.81 -23.32
N LEU A 613 -12.71 -22.92 -22.46
CA LEU A 613 -12.09 -24.19 -22.04
C LEU A 613 -13.09 -25.10 -21.33
N LYS A 614 -13.88 -24.55 -20.39
CA LYS A 614 -14.95 -25.28 -19.70
C LYS A 614 -16.01 -25.78 -20.67
N ASP A 615 -16.47 -24.94 -21.61
CA ASP A 615 -17.47 -25.33 -22.60
C ASP A 615 -16.96 -26.43 -23.55
N VAL A 616 -15.74 -26.30 -24.07
CA VAL A 616 -15.14 -27.32 -24.95
C VAL A 616 -14.84 -28.62 -24.19
N GLY A 617 -14.41 -28.54 -22.93
CA GLY A 617 -14.20 -29.70 -22.06
C GLY A 617 -15.49 -30.46 -21.74
N LEU A 618 -16.59 -29.75 -21.50
CA LEU A 618 -17.92 -30.34 -21.29
C LEU A 618 -18.47 -31.00 -22.57
N GLU A 619 -18.25 -30.38 -23.75
CA GLU A 619 -18.58 -31.00 -25.04
C GLU A 619 -17.78 -32.29 -25.28
N LEU A 620 -16.49 -32.29 -24.94
CA LEU A 620 -15.62 -33.46 -25.04
C LEU A 620 -16.05 -34.58 -24.11
N GLN A 621 -16.48 -34.26 -22.88
CA GLN A 621 -17.06 -35.23 -21.95
C GLN A 621 -18.33 -35.86 -22.51
N ALA A 622 -19.22 -35.05 -23.11
CA ALA A 622 -20.43 -35.55 -23.75
C ALA A 622 -20.11 -36.42 -24.99
N LEU A 623 -19.14 -36.03 -25.81
CA LEU A 623 -18.68 -36.81 -26.96
C LEU A 623 -18.04 -38.14 -26.55
N HIS A 624 -17.24 -38.16 -25.49
CA HIS A 624 -16.68 -39.37 -24.91
C HIS A 624 -17.78 -40.31 -24.38
N GLN A 625 -18.78 -39.79 -23.67
CA GLN A 625 -19.92 -40.59 -23.22
C GLN A 625 -20.74 -41.19 -24.38
N VAL A 626 -20.88 -40.46 -25.49
CA VAL A 626 -21.55 -40.95 -26.71
C VAL A 626 -20.72 -42.00 -27.44
N LYS A 627 -19.38 -41.83 -27.49
CA LYS A 627 -18.43 -42.81 -28.02
C LYS A 627 -18.45 -44.11 -27.21
N ASP A 628 -18.45 -44.01 -25.89
CA ASP A 628 -18.47 -45.17 -24.98
C ASP A 628 -19.81 -45.93 -25.02
N ALA A 629 -20.90 -45.24 -25.37
CA ALA A 629 -22.24 -45.82 -25.50
C ALA A 629 -22.52 -46.48 -26.87
N ARG A 630 -21.64 -46.33 -27.88
CA ARG A 630 -21.83 -46.91 -29.23
C ARG A 630 -20.58 -47.66 -29.70
N SER A 631 -20.73 -48.93 -30.04
CA SER A 631 -19.83 -49.62 -30.98
C SER A 631 -20.63 -50.62 -31.80
N PRO A 632 -20.39 -50.78 -33.11
CA PRO A 632 -19.21 -50.34 -33.88
C PRO A 632 -19.61 -49.59 -35.17
N GLU A 633 -19.55 -48.25 -35.21
CA GLU A 633 -19.75 -47.54 -36.49
C GLU A 633 -19.17 -46.11 -36.56
N VAL A 634 -18.23 -45.71 -35.69
CA VAL A 634 -17.81 -44.29 -35.70
C VAL A 634 -16.30 -44.04 -35.72
N ALA A 635 -15.73 -44.13 -36.92
CA ALA A 635 -14.44 -43.54 -37.24
C ALA A 635 -14.48 -41.99 -37.20
N ASP A 636 -15.62 -41.38 -37.58
CA ASP A 636 -15.79 -39.92 -37.66
C ASP A 636 -15.74 -39.21 -36.29
N LEU A 637 -16.28 -39.82 -35.23
CA LEU A 637 -16.31 -39.25 -33.88
C LEU A 637 -14.91 -39.20 -33.25
N THR A 638 -14.03 -40.15 -33.57
CA THR A 638 -12.69 -40.23 -32.99
C THR A 638 -11.78 -39.12 -33.54
N ALA A 639 -11.92 -38.76 -34.83
CA ALA A 639 -11.20 -37.64 -35.44
C ALA A 639 -11.68 -36.28 -34.88
N VAL A 640 -12.99 -36.12 -34.64
CA VAL A 640 -13.56 -34.89 -34.05
C VAL A 640 -13.13 -34.70 -32.59
N ILE A 641 -13.07 -35.78 -31.80
CA ILE A 641 -12.60 -35.75 -30.41
C ILE A 641 -11.11 -35.35 -30.37
N ALA A 642 -10.25 -36.00 -31.16
CA ALA A 642 -8.82 -35.69 -31.20
C ALA A 642 -8.52 -34.25 -31.64
N ALA A 643 -9.27 -33.72 -32.63
CA ALA A 643 -9.14 -32.34 -33.07
C ALA A 643 -9.61 -31.32 -32.01
N LYS A 644 -10.62 -31.65 -31.21
CA LYS A 644 -11.09 -30.82 -30.09
C LYS A 644 -10.13 -30.87 -28.89
N ASP A 645 -9.54 -32.03 -28.58
CA ASP A 645 -8.54 -32.20 -27.52
C ASP A 645 -7.27 -31.38 -27.80
N LEU A 646 -6.77 -31.40 -29.04
CA LEU A 646 -5.63 -30.59 -29.45
C LEU A 646 -5.90 -29.09 -29.28
N ARG A 647 -7.08 -28.64 -29.72
CA ARG A 647 -7.52 -27.25 -29.60
C ARG A 647 -7.76 -26.82 -28.15
N LEU A 648 -8.15 -27.75 -27.27
CA LEU A 648 -8.29 -27.51 -25.83
C LEU A 648 -6.92 -27.29 -25.18
N SER A 649 -5.92 -28.08 -25.57
CA SER A 649 -4.53 -27.94 -25.10
C SER A 649 -3.89 -26.63 -25.56
N GLU A 650 -4.11 -26.21 -26.82
CA GLU A 650 -3.62 -24.93 -27.34
C GLU A 650 -4.19 -23.73 -26.57
N VAL A 651 -5.51 -23.72 -26.32
CA VAL A 651 -6.16 -22.66 -25.55
C VAL A 651 -5.71 -22.69 -24.08
N GLY A 652 -5.50 -23.87 -23.49
CA GLY A 652 -4.96 -24.04 -22.13
C GLY A 652 -3.57 -23.44 -21.95
N HIS A 653 -2.66 -23.67 -22.90
CA HIS A 653 -1.32 -23.06 -22.86
C HIS A 653 -1.37 -21.53 -23.04
N GLU A 654 -2.30 -21.02 -23.86
CA GLU A 654 -2.48 -19.58 -24.06
C GLU A 654 -3.05 -18.88 -22.81
N VAL A 655 -3.98 -19.52 -22.10
CA VAL A 655 -4.49 -19.04 -20.80
C VAL A 655 -3.37 -18.99 -19.76
N ALA A 656 -2.61 -20.07 -19.61
CA ALA A 656 -1.51 -20.11 -18.64
C ALA A 656 -0.45 -19.02 -18.91
N ARG A 657 -0.15 -18.73 -20.20
CA ARG A 657 0.74 -17.63 -20.60
C ARG A 657 0.17 -16.25 -20.21
N LEU A 658 -1.11 -15.99 -20.46
CA LEU A 658 -1.74 -14.71 -20.14
C LEU A 658 -1.89 -14.51 -18.62
N GLU A 659 -2.16 -15.57 -17.86
CA GLU A 659 -2.17 -15.53 -16.39
C GLU A 659 -0.79 -15.24 -15.78
N ALA A 660 0.29 -15.72 -16.41
CA ALA A 660 1.64 -15.36 -16.02
C ALA A 660 1.94 -13.87 -16.30
N GLU A 661 1.44 -13.32 -17.42
CA GLU A 661 1.60 -11.92 -17.80
C GLU A 661 0.82 -10.95 -16.88
N ILE A 662 -0.40 -11.31 -16.48
CA ILE A 662 -1.20 -10.57 -15.48
C ILE A 662 -0.50 -10.50 -14.14
N ARG A 663 0.07 -11.62 -13.70
CA ARG A 663 0.78 -11.73 -12.42
C ARG A 663 2.02 -10.84 -12.38
N ASP A 664 2.84 -10.90 -13.42
CA ASP A 664 4.06 -10.08 -13.52
C ASP A 664 3.74 -8.58 -13.45
N LYS A 665 2.65 -8.16 -14.09
CA LYS A 665 2.15 -6.78 -14.00
C LYS A 665 1.60 -6.46 -12.60
N HIS A 666 0.87 -7.36 -11.95
CA HIS A 666 0.40 -7.17 -10.57
C HIS A 666 1.55 -6.99 -9.56
N GLU A 667 2.62 -7.79 -9.66
CA GLU A 667 3.81 -7.65 -8.81
C GLU A 667 4.47 -6.28 -9.01
N ARG A 668 4.52 -5.81 -10.26
CA ARG A 668 5.05 -4.48 -10.59
C ARG A 668 4.17 -3.34 -10.08
N LEU A 669 2.84 -3.51 -10.08
CA LEU A 669 1.87 -2.56 -9.53
C LEU A 669 2.01 -2.43 -7.99
N GLN A 670 2.18 -3.55 -7.28
CA GLN A 670 2.43 -3.54 -5.84
C GLN A 670 3.79 -2.92 -5.46
N ALA A 671 4.84 -3.22 -6.24
CA ALA A 671 6.16 -2.63 -6.05
C ALA A 671 6.13 -1.10 -6.24
N LEU A 672 5.38 -0.62 -7.25
CA LEU A 672 5.18 0.81 -7.48
C LEU A 672 4.40 1.46 -6.32
N GLY A 673 3.30 0.85 -5.85
CA GLY A 673 2.49 1.38 -4.75
C GLY A 673 3.25 1.48 -3.43
N THR A 674 4.13 0.52 -3.15
CA THR A 674 5.01 0.54 -1.95
C THR A 674 6.05 1.67 -2.05
N GLU A 675 6.62 1.88 -3.24
CA GLU A 675 7.54 2.98 -3.51
C GLU A 675 6.86 4.35 -3.39
N LEU A 676 5.61 4.46 -3.83
CA LEU A 676 4.77 5.66 -3.76
C LEU A 676 4.41 6.04 -2.31
N ASN A 677 4.10 5.04 -1.47
CA ASN A 677 3.89 5.26 -0.04
C ASN A 677 5.17 5.76 0.65
N GLY A 678 6.33 5.18 0.33
CA GLY A 678 7.62 5.64 0.87
C GLY A 678 7.95 7.09 0.47
N LEU A 679 7.64 7.46 -0.77
CA LEU A 679 7.77 8.84 -1.27
C LEU A 679 6.80 9.81 -0.56
N HIS A 680 5.55 9.40 -0.32
CA HIS A 680 4.55 10.20 0.39
C HIS A 680 4.94 10.48 1.86
N VAL A 681 5.49 9.49 2.56
CA VAL A 681 5.98 9.67 3.95
C VAL A 681 7.18 10.63 4.00
N LEU A 682 8.08 10.54 3.03
CA LEU A 682 9.20 11.48 2.88
C LEU A 682 8.70 12.92 2.59
N MET A 683 7.60 13.04 1.83
CA MET A 683 6.95 14.31 1.54
C MET A 683 6.26 14.92 2.77
N GLY A 684 5.58 14.09 3.58
CA GLY A 684 4.91 14.52 4.81
C GLY A 684 5.88 15.07 5.87
N THR A 685 6.95 14.34 6.14
CA THR A 685 8.03 14.81 7.05
C THR A 685 8.72 16.08 6.54
N THR A 686 8.74 16.28 5.22
CA THR A 686 9.25 17.50 4.58
C THR A 686 8.30 18.69 4.80
N VAL A 687 6.99 18.48 4.69
CA VAL A 687 6.00 19.55 4.96
C VAL A 687 6.04 19.98 6.43
N GLU A 688 6.17 19.03 7.37
CA GLU A 688 6.27 19.32 8.81
C GLU A 688 7.50 20.15 9.19
N ALA A 689 8.69 19.83 8.64
CA ALA A 689 9.89 20.63 8.91
C ALA A 689 9.82 22.03 8.26
N LYS A 690 9.03 22.20 7.18
CA LYS A 690 8.72 23.51 6.57
C LYS A 690 7.78 24.33 7.45
N ASP A 691 6.74 23.70 8.01
CA ASP A 691 5.81 24.33 8.93
C ASP A 691 6.50 24.76 10.23
N GLN A 692 7.42 23.95 10.74
CA GLN A 692 8.23 24.30 11.91
C GLN A 692 9.15 25.50 11.64
N ARG A 693 9.80 25.55 10.46
CA ARG A 693 10.63 26.69 10.03
C ARG A 693 9.79 27.96 9.80
N LEU A 694 8.58 27.82 9.27
CA LEU A 694 7.63 28.92 9.08
C LEU A 694 7.12 29.45 10.43
N GLN A 695 6.89 28.58 11.41
CA GLN A 695 6.56 28.98 12.78
C GLN A 695 7.73 29.73 13.47
N GLU A 696 8.97 29.25 13.30
CA GLU A 696 10.16 29.96 13.82
C GLU A 696 10.31 31.36 13.21
N ILE A 697 10.11 31.48 11.89
CA ILE A 697 10.14 32.77 11.20
C ILE A 697 8.97 33.67 11.64
N GLY A 698 7.77 33.10 11.83
CA GLY A 698 6.60 33.81 12.35
C GLY A 698 6.84 34.38 13.75
N GLN A 699 7.44 33.60 14.65
CA GLN A 699 7.82 34.05 16.00
C GLN A 699 8.88 35.16 15.97
N GLN A 700 9.86 35.08 15.05
CA GLN A 700 10.84 36.14 14.86
C GLN A 700 10.20 37.43 14.31
N LEU A 701 9.21 37.32 13.45
CA LEU A 701 8.45 38.44 12.88
C LEU A 701 7.55 39.12 13.93
N GLU A 702 6.88 38.34 14.78
CA GLU A 702 6.09 38.87 15.90
C GLU A 702 6.99 39.61 16.91
N GLY A 703 8.14 39.03 17.26
CA GLY A 703 9.12 39.69 18.12
C GLY A 703 9.67 41.00 17.51
N ALA A 704 9.87 41.05 16.20
CA ALA A 704 10.28 42.26 15.50
C ALA A 704 9.16 43.32 15.48
N HIS A 705 7.90 42.92 15.31
CA HIS A 705 6.73 43.81 15.35
C HIS A 705 6.53 44.46 16.72
N GLU A 706 6.70 43.69 17.82
CA GLU A 706 6.63 44.25 19.17
C GLU A 706 7.73 45.29 19.43
N VAL A 707 8.95 45.04 18.95
CA VAL A 707 10.06 45.99 19.07
C VAL A 707 9.80 47.24 18.25
N LEU A 708 9.23 47.11 17.06
CA LEU A 708 8.87 48.24 16.20
C LEU A 708 7.78 49.10 16.85
N SER A 709 6.72 48.47 17.35
CA SER A 709 5.60 49.16 18.01
C SER A 709 6.05 49.92 19.27
N ARG A 710 6.91 49.32 20.10
CA ARG A 710 7.50 50.02 21.26
C ARG A 710 8.35 51.23 20.83
N LYS A 711 9.09 51.12 19.73
CA LYS A 711 9.87 52.24 19.21
C LYS A 711 9.00 53.34 18.62
N GLU A 712 7.88 53.02 17.99
CA GLU A 712 6.90 54.00 17.51
C GLU A 712 6.22 54.74 18.67
N GLU A 713 5.85 54.03 19.73
CA GLU A 713 5.31 54.65 20.95
C GLU A 713 6.34 55.58 21.62
N ASP A 714 7.60 55.16 21.72
CA ASP A 714 8.67 56.00 22.26
C ASP A 714 8.94 57.22 21.36
N LEU A 715 8.88 57.07 20.03
CA LEU A 715 8.99 58.19 19.08
C LEU A 715 7.83 59.18 19.24
N ALA A 716 6.59 58.68 19.38
CA ALA A 716 5.41 59.51 19.59
C ALA A 716 5.50 60.26 20.92
N ARG A 717 6.02 59.61 21.97
CA ARG A 717 6.26 60.23 23.28
C ARG A 717 7.31 61.33 23.18
N GLN A 718 8.43 61.07 22.51
CA GLN A 718 9.48 62.06 22.27
C GLN A 718 9.00 63.24 21.42
N ALA A 719 8.19 62.99 20.37
CA ALA A 719 7.61 64.05 19.55
C ALA A 719 6.66 64.95 20.35
N SER A 720 5.87 64.37 21.26
CA SER A 720 5.00 65.12 22.16
C SER A 720 5.79 65.94 23.18
N GLU A 721 6.88 65.39 23.71
CA GLU A 721 7.82 66.08 24.61
C GLU A 721 8.48 67.28 23.90
N ILE A 722 8.92 67.10 22.65
CA ILE A 722 9.49 68.17 21.81
C ILE A 722 8.47 69.27 21.58
N ALA A 723 7.24 68.95 21.17
CA ALA A 723 6.19 69.94 20.95
C ALA A 723 5.88 70.74 22.24
N ARG A 724 5.92 70.07 23.40
CA ARG A 724 5.74 70.71 24.71
C ARG A 724 6.89 71.64 25.06
N LEU A 725 8.14 71.25 24.76
CA LEU A 725 9.33 72.06 24.97
C LEU A 725 9.36 73.26 24.01
N GLU A 726 8.98 73.09 22.75
CA GLU A 726 8.86 74.17 21.76
C GLU A 726 7.82 75.20 22.19
N ALA A 727 6.65 74.76 22.68
CA ALA A 727 5.63 75.65 23.23
C ALA A 727 6.13 76.41 24.47
N ALA A 728 6.85 75.74 25.37
CA ALA A 728 7.44 76.37 26.55
C ALA A 728 8.56 77.38 26.19
N VAL A 729 9.35 77.10 25.15
CA VAL A 729 10.35 78.03 24.61
C VAL A 729 9.66 79.24 23.99
N HIS A 730 8.58 79.04 23.24
CA HIS A 730 7.81 80.12 22.64
C HIS A 730 7.16 81.02 23.71
N GLU A 731 6.55 80.43 24.74
CA GLU A 731 5.99 81.17 25.88
C GLU A 731 7.08 81.96 26.62
N LYS A 732 8.27 81.36 26.81
CA LYS A 732 9.41 82.05 27.43
C LYS A 732 9.97 83.16 26.54
N GLN A 733 9.99 82.99 25.22
CA GLN A 733 10.40 84.02 24.26
C GLN A 733 9.41 85.18 24.24
N GLU A 734 8.11 84.92 24.27
CA GLU A 734 7.08 85.96 24.41
C GLU A 734 7.20 86.69 25.75
N ARG A 735 7.44 85.95 26.86
CA ARG A 735 7.72 86.56 28.17
C ARG A 735 9.01 87.38 28.15
N LEU A 736 10.07 86.93 27.47
CA LEU A 736 11.32 87.69 27.30
C LEU A 736 11.13 88.93 26.43
N HIS A 737 10.27 88.85 25.41
CA HIS A 737 9.92 89.99 24.56
C HIS A 737 9.04 91.00 25.32
N ALA A 738 8.10 90.52 26.14
CA ALA A 738 7.28 91.34 27.04
C ALA A 738 8.12 91.98 28.16
N LEU A 739 9.05 91.24 28.77
CA LEU A 739 10.02 91.76 29.75
C LEU A 739 11.05 92.69 29.10
N GLY A 740 11.43 92.47 27.83
CA GLY A 740 12.31 93.34 27.05
C GLY A 740 11.68 94.69 26.72
N LEU A 741 10.34 94.79 26.73
CA LEU A 741 9.59 96.04 26.58
C LEU A 741 9.39 96.77 27.91
N GLU A 742 9.48 96.10 29.07
CA GLU A 742 9.42 96.70 30.41
C GLU A 742 10.80 96.95 31.07
N LEU A 743 11.88 96.33 30.63
CA LEU A 743 13.25 96.54 31.15
C LEU A 743 14.11 97.47 30.27
N ASN A 744 13.52 98.53 29.73
CA ASN A 744 14.25 99.71 29.24
C ASN A 744 14.82 100.59 30.38
N SER A 745 14.82 100.07 31.61
CA SER A 745 15.65 100.55 32.70
C SER A 745 16.03 99.37 33.61
N MET A 746 17.34 99.19 33.80
CA MET A 746 18.03 98.43 34.87
C MET A 746 18.63 97.06 34.52
N GLN A 747 19.96 97.11 34.34
CA GLN A 747 21.03 96.17 34.75
C GLN A 747 21.19 94.78 34.10
N ALA A 748 22.46 94.48 33.81
CA ALA A 748 22.97 93.59 32.77
C ALA A 748 23.47 92.20 33.27
N GLU A 749 22.84 91.59 34.28
CA GLU A 749 23.39 90.35 34.88
C GLU A 749 22.61 89.06 34.62
N HIS A 750 21.40 89.09 34.03
CA HIS A 750 20.63 87.86 33.79
C HIS A 750 20.73 87.26 32.37
N VAL A 751 21.36 87.96 31.42
CA VAL A 751 21.38 87.53 30.00
C VAL A 751 22.37 86.37 29.75
N LEU A 752 23.41 86.21 30.56
CA LEU A 752 24.46 85.20 30.33
C LEU A 752 24.10 83.77 30.76
N GLN A 753 23.21 83.58 31.76
CA GLN A 753 22.79 82.24 32.17
C GLN A 753 21.71 81.62 31.25
N LEU A 754 20.85 82.45 30.65
CA LEU A 754 19.81 82.00 29.73
C LEU A 754 20.38 81.57 28.36
N ASP A 755 21.44 82.23 27.90
CA ASP A 755 22.08 81.93 26.61
C ASP A 755 22.84 80.59 26.59
N MET A 756 23.32 80.13 27.75
CA MET A 756 23.98 78.83 27.89
C MET A 756 22.98 77.67 27.87
N VAL A 757 21.81 77.85 28.49
CA VAL A 757 20.72 76.84 28.48
C VAL A 757 20.11 76.72 27.08
N HIS A 758 19.95 77.82 26.36
CA HIS A 758 19.42 77.81 25.00
C HIS A 758 20.34 77.07 24.01
N ARG A 759 21.66 77.26 24.11
CA ARG A 759 22.64 76.59 23.23
C ARG A 759 22.74 75.08 23.45
N ASN A 760 22.56 74.59 24.67
CA ASN A 760 22.54 73.15 24.95
C ASN A 760 21.26 72.48 24.41
N ALA A 761 20.09 73.13 24.55
CA ALA A 761 18.84 72.62 24.01
C ALA A 761 18.83 72.54 22.46
N LEU A 762 19.48 73.49 21.79
CA LEU A 762 19.64 73.47 20.33
C LEU A 762 20.49 72.28 19.85
N ARG A 763 21.56 71.94 20.58
CA ARG A 763 22.42 70.79 20.25
C ARG A 763 21.71 69.44 20.40
N GLU A 764 20.92 69.26 21.45
CA GLU A 764 20.13 68.04 21.63
C GLU A 764 19.04 67.91 20.55
N SER A 765 18.43 69.02 20.14
CA SER A 765 17.46 69.05 19.04
C SER A 765 18.07 68.68 17.68
N GLU A 766 19.28 69.15 17.36
CA GLU A 766 19.98 68.80 16.12
C GLU A 766 20.34 67.31 16.07
N THR A 767 20.79 66.73 17.19
CA THR A 767 21.17 65.31 17.27
C THR A 767 19.95 64.37 17.09
N LEU A 768 18.79 64.77 17.62
CA LEU A 768 17.51 64.07 17.42
C LEU A 768 17.01 64.20 15.98
N ARG A 769 17.15 65.36 15.33
CA ARG A 769 16.78 65.56 13.92
C ARG A 769 17.61 64.71 12.96
N GLU A 770 18.92 64.56 13.19
CA GLU A 770 19.76 63.69 12.39
C GLU A 770 19.38 62.21 12.52
N SER A 771 19.01 61.77 13.73
CA SER A 771 18.56 60.39 13.98
C SER A 771 17.20 60.10 13.33
N LEU A 772 16.29 61.08 13.33
CA LEU A 772 14.98 60.99 12.67
C LEU A 772 15.07 61.03 11.14
N ALA A 773 16.07 61.73 10.57
CA ALA A 773 16.27 61.79 9.12
C ALA A 773 16.72 60.44 8.50
N ALA A 774 17.31 59.55 9.30
CA ALA A 774 17.80 58.24 8.84
C ALA A 774 16.74 57.11 8.89
N LEU A 775 15.65 57.32 9.63
CA LEU A 775 14.57 56.33 9.82
C LEU A 775 13.77 56.01 8.53
N PRO A 776 13.37 56.99 7.70
CA PRO A 776 12.62 56.72 6.48
C PRO A 776 13.36 55.84 5.47
N VAL A 777 14.68 56.00 5.35
CA VAL A 777 15.51 55.18 4.45
C VAL A 777 15.57 53.73 4.93
N ARG A 778 15.60 53.53 6.25
CA ARG A 778 15.70 52.21 6.86
C ARG A 778 14.36 51.46 6.85
N ILE A 779 13.26 52.19 7.01
CA ILE A 779 11.89 51.66 6.83
C ILE A 779 11.67 51.30 5.36
N HIS A 780 12.07 52.17 4.42
CA HIS A 780 11.94 51.88 2.99
C HIS A 780 12.76 50.66 2.54
N ALA A 781 13.96 50.46 3.11
CA ALA A 781 14.76 49.27 2.83
C ALA A 781 14.09 47.98 3.33
N LEU A 782 13.48 48.02 4.52
CA LEU A 782 12.71 46.90 5.08
C LEU A 782 11.42 46.63 4.29
N GLU A 783 10.71 47.67 3.85
CA GLU A 783 9.54 47.53 2.99
C GLU A 783 9.89 46.89 1.64
N GLN A 784 11.04 47.24 1.05
CA GLN A 784 11.52 46.60 -0.18
C GLN A 784 11.94 45.15 0.02
N GLU A 785 12.54 44.83 1.17
CA GLU A 785 12.92 43.46 1.52
C GLU A 785 11.69 42.58 1.75
N ILE A 786 10.67 43.10 2.45
CA ILE A 786 9.36 42.45 2.65
C ILE A 786 8.62 42.27 1.31
N ALA A 787 8.63 43.29 0.44
CA ALA A 787 8.01 43.21 -0.88
C ALA A 787 8.70 42.18 -1.78
N ALA A 788 10.03 42.12 -1.78
CA ALA A 788 10.79 41.12 -2.52
C ALA A 788 10.53 39.68 -2.03
N GLN A 789 10.30 39.52 -0.72
CA GLN A 789 10.01 38.23 -0.10
C GLN A 789 8.56 37.79 -0.36
N ALA A 790 7.61 38.72 -0.32
CA ALA A 790 6.22 38.48 -0.73
C ALA A 790 6.12 38.11 -2.21
N GLN A 791 6.89 38.78 -3.08
CA GLN A 791 6.91 38.49 -4.51
C GLN A 791 7.49 37.10 -4.83
N ARG A 792 8.55 36.67 -4.13
CA ARG A 792 9.05 35.28 -4.24
C ARG A 792 8.01 34.25 -3.78
N THR A 793 7.26 34.56 -2.72
CA THR A 793 6.19 33.69 -2.20
C THR A 793 5.02 33.57 -3.18
N ASP A 794 4.69 34.64 -3.92
CA ASP A 794 3.67 34.63 -4.96
C ASP A 794 4.12 33.94 -6.25
N GLU A 795 5.40 34.06 -6.63
CA GLU A 795 5.99 33.32 -7.75
C GLU A 795 6.03 31.80 -7.47
N GLU A 796 6.36 31.40 -6.24
CA GLU A 796 6.31 30.00 -5.78
C GLU A 796 4.87 29.46 -5.72
N ARG A 797 3.88 30.28 -5.32
CA ARG A 797 2.44 29.94 -5.36
C ARG A 797 1.93 29.78 -6.80
N HIS A 798 2.26 30.70 -7.71
CA HIS A 798 1.80 30.62 -9.10
C HIS A 798 2.35 29.39 -9.81
N TYR A 799 3.59 29.01 -9.53
CA TYR A 799 4.20 27.79 -10.06
C TYR A 799 3.56 26.52 -9.47
N PHE A 800 3.28 26.51 -8.15
CA PHE A 800 2.55 25.43 -7.48
C PHE A 800 1.15 25.20 -8.09
N TYR A 801 0.38 26.25 -8.34
CA TYR A 801 -0.94 26.13 -8.97
C TYR A 801 -0.88 25.71 -10.45
N ALA A 802 0.16 26.11 -11.19
CA ALA A 802 0.36 25.67 -12.58
C ALA A 802 0.70 24.17 -12.68
N GLU A 803 1.46 23.63 -11.71
CA GLU A 803 1.86 22.22 -11.71
C GLU A 803 0.78 21.30 -11.10
N VAL A 804 -0.01 21.80 -10.14
CA VAL A 804 -1.28 21.17 -9.71
C VAL A 804 -2.25 21.04 -10.90
N ALA A 805 -2.38 22.07 -11.73
CA ALA A 805 -3.23 22.00 -12.93
C ALA A 805 -2.74 20.98 -13.98
N LYS A 806 -1.42 20.76 -14.11
CA LYS A 806 -0.85 19.69 -14.95
C LYS A 806 -1.08 18.30 -14.35
N ARG A 807 -0.93 18.16 -13.02
CA ARG A 807 -1.20 16.93 -12.26
C ARG A 807 -2.66 16.51 -12.42
N ASP A 808 -3.58 17.46 -12.26
CA ASP A 808 -5.02 17.23 -12.38
C ASP A 808 -5.41 16.86 -13.81
N LYS A 809 -4.71 17.39 -14.83
CA LYS A 809 -4.88 16.98 -16.22
C LYS A 809 -4.39 15.55 -16.50
N LEU A 810 -3.24 15.15 -15.96
CA LEU A 810 -2.71 13.78 -16.10
C LEU A 810 -3.56 12.74 -15.35
N LEU A 811 -4.07 13.09 -14.17
CA LEU A 811 -5.03 12.28 -13.41
C LEU A 811 -6.37 12.17 -14.14
N ALA A 812 -6.86 13.25 -14.74
CA ALA A 812 -8.06 13.22 -15.57
C ALA A 812 -7.89 12.34 -16.82
N ASP A 813 -6.73 12.43 -17.51
CA ASP A 813 -6.43 11.62 -18.70
C ASP A 813 -6.29 10.11 -18.37
N GLY A 814 -5.71 9.77 -17.20
CA GLY A 814 -5.64 8.39 -16.70
C GLY A 814 -6.98 7.84 -16.22
N GLN A 815 -7.78 8.64 -15.51
CA GLN A 815 -9.10 8.25 -15.02
C GLN A 815 -10.11 8.07 -16.17
N ALA A 816 -10.04 8.91 -17.20
CA ALA A 816 -10.87 8.78 -18.41
C ALA A 816 -10.62 7.45 -19.12
N ARG A 817 -9.36 7.00 -19.20
CA ARG A 817 -8.96 5.77 -19.88
C ARG A 817 -9.28 4.50 -19.08
N TYR A 818 -9.18 4.58 -17.75
CA TYR A 818 -9.60 3.54 -16.82
C TYR A 818 -11.11 3.28 -16.89
N ASN A 819 -11.90 4.37 -16.98
CA ASN A 819 -13.35 4.28 -17.12
C ASN A 819 -13.78 3.69 -18.47
N GLU A 820 -13.02 3.94 -19.55
CA GLU A 820 -13.25 3.36 -20.89
C GLU A 820 -13.12 1.82 -20.88
N VAL A 821 -12.09 1.30 -20.20
CA VAL A 821 -11.82 -0.15 -20.10
C VAL A 821 -12.82 -0.85 -19.16
N LYS A 822 -13.23 -0.20 -18.07
CA LYS A 822 -14.24 -0.73 -17.13
C LYS A 822 -15.62 -0.88 -17.78
N ALA A 823 -15.98 0.01 -18.70
CA ALA A 823 -17.22 -0.06 -19.47
C ALA A 823 -17.23 -1.27 -20.46
N GLU A 824 -16.10 -1.60 -21.09
CA GLU A 824 -15.98 -2.79 -21.96
C GLU A 824 -16.13 -4.11 -21.17
N GLN A 825 -15.58 -4.19 -19.96
CA GLN A 825 -15.71 -5.35 -19.06
C GLN A 825 -17.16 -5.60 -18.61
N GLN A 826 -17.88 -4.55 -18.19
CA GLN A 826 -19.27 -4.67 -17.71
C GLN A 826 -20.22 -5.10 -18.82
N THR A 827 -19.98 -4.64 -20.05
CA THR A 827 -20.76 -5.02 -21.24
C THR A 827 -20.59 -6.51 -21.55
N THR A 828 -19.38 -7.04 -21.39
CA THR A 828 -19.06 -8.45 -21.66
C THR A 828 -19.60 -9.39 -20.56
N ALA A 829 -19.49 -8.99 -19.28
CA ALA A 829 -20.02 -9.75 -18.14
C ALA A 829 -21.56 -9.81 -18.12
N ALA A 830 -22.24 -8.72 -18.50
CA ALA A 830 -23.70 -8.66 -18.58
C ALA A 830 -24.27 -9.53 -19.71
N ALA A 831 -23.61 -9.55 -20.88
CA ALA A 831 -24.01 -10.41 -22.01
C ALA A 831 -23.96 -11.91 -21.65
N LEU A 832 -23.00 -12.28 -20.81
CA LEU A 832 -22.77 -13.65 -20.37
C LEU A 832 -23.75 -14.10 -19.27
N GLN A 833 -24.09 -13.21 -18.33
CA GLN A 833 -25.06 -13.49 -17.26
C GLN A 833 -26.48 -13.65 -17.80
N ALA A 834 -26.83 -12.89 -18.85
CA ALA A 834 -28.09 -13.03 -19.58
C ALA A 834 -28.23 -14.41 -20.26
N LEU A 835 -27.13 -15.00 -20.73
CA LEU A 835 -27.13 -16.32 -21.37
C LEU A 835 -27.42 -17.45 -20.36
N LYS A 836 -26.86 -17.36 -19.15
CA LYS A 836 -27.01 -18.34 -18.04
C LYS A 836 -28.44 -18.42 -17.49
N LEU A 837 -29.25 -17.37 -17.66
CA LEU A 837 -30.65 -17.30 -17.18
C LEU A 837 -31.68 -17.91 -18.15
N THR A 838 -31.27 -18.25 -19.37
CA THR A 838 -32.19 -18.77 -20.40
C THR A 838 -32.74 -20.15 -20.03
N ARG A 839 -34.00 -20.42 -20.43
CA ARG A 839 -34.66 -21.72 -20.21
C ARG A 839 -33.86 -22.88 -20.81
N TRP A 840 -33.12 -22.62 -21.89
CA TRP A 840 -32.24 -23.58 -22.54
C TRP A 840 -31.07 -24.00 -21.65
N PHE A 841 -30.41 -23.06 -20.96
CA PHE A 841 -29.31 -23.36 -20.04
C PHE A 841 -29.78 -24.19 -18.83
N ARG A 842 -30.95 -23.86 -18.26
CA ARG A 842 -31.57 -24.64 -17.16
C ARG A 842 -32.03 -26.04 -17.58
N LEU A 843 -32.54 -26.21 -18.81
CA LEU A 843 -32.89 -27.53 -19.34
C LEU A 843 -31.63 -28.39 -19.57
N ARG A 844 -30.58 -27.77 -20.12
CA ARG A 844 -29.26 -28.40 -20.33
C ARG A 844 -28.68 -28.88 -19.00
N ASP A 845 -28.73 -28.04 -17.97
CA ASP A 845 -28.17 -28.34 -16.66
C ASP A 845 -28.90 -29.51 -15.95
N ILE A 846 -30.23 -29.55 -16.00
CA ILE A 846 -31.03 -30.68 -15.47
C ILE A 846 -30.76 -31.99 -16.24
N LEU A 847 -30.54 -31.89 -17.56
CA LEU A 847 -30.24 -33.06 -18.40
C LEU A 847 -28.84 -33.63 -18.12
N LEU A 848 -27.87 -32.79 -17.74
CA LEU A 848 -26.47 -33.18 -17.53
C LEU A 848 -26.14 -33.58 -16.09
N THR A 849 -26.78 -32.97 -15.09
CA THR A 849 -26.34 -33.09 -13.68
C THR A 849 -27.14 -34.09 -12.85
N HIS A 850 -28.24 -34.65 -13.37
CA HIS A 850 -29.08 -35.60 -12.64
C HIS A 850 -29.10 -37.00 -13.30
N PRO A 851 -28.98 -38.09 -12.52
CA PRO A 851 -29.08 -39.46 -13.06
C PRO A 851 -30.51 -39.78 -13.53
N PHE A 852 -30.65 -40.64 -14.55
CA PHE A 852 -31.97 -41.03 -15.08
C PHE A 852 -32.79 -41.79 -14.02
N GLY A 853 -33.86 -41.17 -13.55
CA GLY A 853 -34.75 -41.71 -12.53
C GLY A 853 -35.96 -40.80 -12.28
N PHE A 854 -36.88 -41.23 -11.42
CA PHE A 854 -38.17 -40.56 -11.19
C PHE A 854 -38.04 -39.07 -10.82
N ARG A 855 -36.95 -38.71 -10.13
CA ARG A 855 -36.62 -37.33 -9.71
C ARG A 855 -36.27 -36.42 -10.90
N LYS A 856 -35.49 -36.92 -11.87
CA LYS A 856 -35.12 -36.19 -13.11
C LYS A 856 -36.33 -36.00 -14.02
N LEU A 857 -37.19 -37.01 -14.12
CA LEU A 857 -38.45 -36.94 -14.86
C LEU A 857 -39.39 -35.89 -14.27
N LEU A 858 -39.48 -35.81 -12.94
CA LEU A 858 -40.27 -34.79 -12.22
C LEU A 858 -39.72 -33.36 -12.38
N LEU A 859 -38.39 -33.18 -12.36
CA LEU A 859 -37.75 -31.88 -12.60
C LEU A 859 -37.91 -31.41 -14.06
N LEU A 860 -37.83 -32.32 -15.03
CA LEU A 860 -38.18 -32.05 -16.43
C LEU A 860 -39.65 -31.67 -16.58
N VAL A 861 -40.57 -32.41 -15.94
CA VAL A 861 -42.01 -32.11 -15.95
C VAL A 861 -42.33 -30.81 -15.19
N ALA A 862 -41.59 -30.42 -14.16
CA ALA A 862 -41.77 -29.12 -13.49
C ALA A 862 -41.26 -27.95 -14.34
N THR A 863 -40.16 -28.17 -15.09
CA THR A 863 -39.53 -27.15 -15.94
C THR A 863 -40.26 -26.97 -17.28
N VAL A 864 -40.92 -28.03 -17.79
CA VAL A 864 -41.66 -28.04 -19.07
C VAL A 864 -43.20 -28.01 -18.87
N GLY A 865 -43.72 -28.57 -17.78
CA GLY A 865 -45.12 -28.97 -17.60
C GLY A 865 -46.07 -27.96 -16.97
N GLY A 866 -45.85 -26.66 -17.17
CA GLY A 866 -46.86 -25.64 -16.93
C GLY A 866 -47.96 -25.57 -18.00
N GLY A 867 -47.73 -26.17 -19.18
CA GLY A 867 -48.63 -26.07 -20.34
C GLY A 867 -49.65 -27.20 -20.52
N LEU A 868 -49.41 -28.40 -19.95
CA LEU A 868 -50.10 -29.63 -20.41
C LEU A 868 -51.07 -30.27 -19.39
N LEU A 869 -51.22 -29.74 -18.17
CA LEU A 869 -52.11 -30.32 -17.14
C LEU A 869 -53.48 -29.61 -17.03
N PRO A 870 -54.62 -30.35 -16.92
CA PRO A 870 -55.96 -29.78 -16.78
C PRO A 870 -56.15 -28.93 -15.52
N ARG A 871 -56.82 -27.78 -15.64
CA ARG A 871 -57.01 -26.75 -14.60
C ARG A 871 -57.50 -27.27 -13.24
N ARG A 872 -58.29 -28.34 -13.20
CA ARG A 872 -58.91 -28.90 -11.98
C ARG A 872 -57.92 -29.59 -11.04
N TRP A 873 -56.75 -29.97 -11.54
CA TRP A 873 -55.72 -30.70 -10.78
C TRP A 873 -54.58 -29.80 -10.29
N ARG A 874 -54.47 -28.57 -10.81
CA ARG A 874 -53.37 -27.64 -10.46
C ARG A 874 -53.44 -27.10 -9.03
N SER A 875 -54.64 -26.87 -8.50
CA SER A 875 -54.81 -26.25 -7.18
C SER A 875 -54.62 -27.22 -6.00
N SER A 876 -54.68 -28.53 -6.23
CA SER A 876 -54.62 -29.54 -5.15
C SER A 876 -53.35 -30.40 -5.13
N LEU A 877 -52.73 -30.67 -6.29
CA LEU A 877 -51.55 -31.56 -6.37
C LEU A 877 -50.21 -30.83 -6.13
N VAL A 878 -50.06 -29.61 -6.66
CA VAL A 878 -48.79 -28.87 -6.63
C VAL A 878 -48.35 -28.51 -5.21
N PRO A 879 -49.23 -27.98 -4.32
CA PRO A 879 -48.83 -27.64 -2.95
C PRO A 879 -48.55 -28.89 -2.09
N ARG A 880 -49.19 -30.02 -2.41
CA ARG A 880 -49.01 -31.30 -1.68
C ARG A 880 -47.70 -31.99 -2.06
N LEU A 881 -47.30 -31.94 -3.33
CA LEU A 881 -46.02 -32.48 -3.79
C LEU A 881 -44.81 -31.66 -3.30
N GLN A 882 -44.96 -30.34 -3.16
CA GLN A 882 -43.91 -29.48 -2.60
C GLN A 882 -43.65 -29.72 -1.10
N ARG A 883 -44.70 -30.02 -0.32
CA ARG A 883 -44.58 -30.35 1.12
C ARG A 883 -44.08 -31.78 1.40
N LEU A 884 -44.40 -32.76 0.55
CA LEU A 884 -44.03 -34.17 0.78
C LEU A 884 -42.53 -34.46 0.54
N PHE A 885 -41.84 -33.60 -0.22
CA PHE A 885 -40.44 -33.82 -0.61
C PHE A 885 -39.46 -32.74 -0.11
N GLY A 886 -39.91 -31.86 0.81
CA GLY A 886 -39.05 -30.84 1.40
C GLY A 886 -38.44 -29.87 0.39
N LEU A 887 -39.09 -29.65 -0.76
CA LEU A 887 -38.65 -28.72 -1.80
C LEU A 887 -39.16 -27.29 -1.51
N THR A 888 -39.07 -26.87 -0.26
CA THR A 888 -38.94 -25.44 0.07
C THR A 888 -37.46 -25.10 -0.09
N PRO A 889 -37.11 -24.04 -0.83
CA PRO A 889 -35.71 -23.65 -0.97
C PRO A 889 -35.14 -23.36 0.43
N VAL A 890 -34.09 -24.11 0.79
CA VAL A 890 -33.19 -23.76 1.88
C VAL A 890 -32.26 -22.68 1.32
N VAL A 891 -32.60 -21.43 1.62
CA VAL A 891 -31.69 -20.28 1.50
C VAL A 891 -30.78 -20.33 2.74
N PRO A 892 -29.46 -20.06 2.63
CA PRO A 892 -28.60 -19.95 3.79
C PRO A 892 -29.14 -18.87 4.74
N ALA A 893 -29.16 -19.16 6.04
CA ALA A 893 -29.55 -18.21 7.06
C ALA A 893 -28.48 -17.10 7.17
N THR A 894 -28.70 -15.99 6.48
CA THR A 894 -28.15 -14.68 6.86
C THR A 894 -29.20 -13.98 7.73
N ASN A 895 -28.92 -13.84 9.01
CA ASN A 895 -29.72 -12.99 9.91
C ASN A 895 -29.53 -11.52 9.54
N ASN A 896 -30.47 -10.93 8.81
CA ASN A 896 -31.31 -9.82 9.30
C ASN A 896 -32.28 -9.30 8.21
N SER A 897 -33.57 -9.39 8.54
CA SER A 897 -34.73 -8.54 8.18
C SER A 897 -35.02 -8.17 6.71
N ASP A 898 -36.16 -8.68 6.22
CA ASP A 898 -37.11 -8.10 5.25
C ASP A 898 -36.61 -7.68 3.85
N SER A 899 -36.72 -8.60 2.87
CA SER A 899 -36.79 -8.25 1.44
C SER A 899 -38.21 -7.78 1.04
N SER A 900 -38.71 -6.73 1.69
CA SER A 900 -39.81 -5.96 1.11
C SER A 900 -39.19 -4.72 0.45
N ALA A 901 -39.36 -4.57 -0.86
CA ALA A 901 -39.06 -3.30 -1.51
C ALA A 901 -39.79 -2.19 -0.75
N TYR A 902 -39.09 -1.09 -0.43
CA TYR A 902 -39.70 -0.03 0.35
C TYR A 902 -40.83 0.61 -0.47
N GLN A 903 -42.04 0.58 0.06
CA GLN A 903 -43.20 1.20 -0.55
C GLN A 903 -43.14 2.70 -0.29
N VAL A 904 -42.84 3.48 -1.34
CA VAL A 904 -42.78 4.93 -1.28
C VAL A 904 -44.15 5.48 -0.88
N LYS A 905 -44.18 6.33 0.14
CA LYS A 905 -45.37 7.04 0.62
C LYS A 905 -45.66 8.21 -0.34
N VAL A 906 -46.25 7.90 -1.49
CA VAL A 906 -46.55 8.91 -2.51
C VAL A 906 -47.64 9.87 -1.99
N PRO A 907 -47.36 11.18 -1.88
CA PRO A 907 -48.37 12.16 -1.50
C PRO A 907 -49.42 12.35 -2.62
N PRO A 908 -50.53 13.08 -2.39
CA PRO A 908 -51.48 13.42 -3.45
C PRO A 908 -50.75 14.04 -4.66
N ALA A 909 -51.16 13.65 -5.88
CA ALA A 909 -50.50 14.10 -7.11
C ALA A 909 -50.43 15.63 -7.18
N ALA A 910 -49.23 16.16 -7.45
CA ALA A 910 -49.03 17.58 -7.69
C ALA A 910 -49.92 18.09 -8.85
N PRO A 911 -50.33 19.37 -8.83
CA PRO A 911 -51.04 20.01 -9.95
C PRO A 911 -50.34 19.78 -11.30
N ALA A 912 -51.13 19.73 -12.39
CA ALA A 912 -50.59 19.43 -13.71
C ALA A 912 -49.61 20.52 -14.23
N ASP A 913 -49.70 21.73 -13.68
CA ASP A 913 -48.85 22.89 -13.91
C ASP A 913 -47.68 23.01 -12.92
N ALA A 914 -47.55 22.11 -11.94
CA ALA A 914 -46.43 22.10 -11.01
C ALA A 914 -45.08 21.83 -11.72
N PRO A 915 -43.97 22.45 -11.30
CA PRO A 915 -42.66 22.24 -11.90
C PRO A 915 -42.25 20.76 -11.82
N LYS A 916 -41.60 20.29 -12.89
CA LYS A 916 -41.15 18.91 -13.00
C LYS A 916 -39.63 18.79 -12.74
N ILE A 917 -39.26 17.90 -11.84
CA ILE A 917 -37.88 17.62 -11.45
C ILE A 917 -37.51 16.20 -11.89
N VAL A 918 -36.39 16.07 -12.58
CA VAL A 918 -35.75 14.77 -12.80
C VAL A 918 -34.60 14.61 -11.81
N HIS A 919 -34.67 13.59 -10.96
CA HIS A 919 -33.56 13.18 -10.10
C HIS A 919 -32.64 12.24 -10.87
N ALA A 920 -31.42 12.69 -11.16
CA ALA A 920 -30.41 11.87 -11.81
C ALA A 920 -29.48 11.25 -10.75
N ILE A 921 -29.49 9.93 -10.67
CA ILE A 921 -28.65 9.16 -9.74
C ILE A 921 -28.21 7.86 -10.39
N ALA A 922 -26.90 7.64 -10.54
CA ALA A 922 -26.39 6.54 -11.35
C ALA A 922 -26.85 5.18 -10.82
N ASN A 923 -26.76 4.94 -9.52
CA ASN A 923 -27.20 3.69 -8.89
C ASN A 923 -28.35 3.92 -7.90
N PHE A 924 -29.55 3.44 -8.22
CA PHE A 924 -30.75 3.60 -7.39
C PHE A 924 -31.05 2.35 -6.55
N MET A 925 -30.22 2.13 -5.53
CA MET A 925 -30.28 0.99 -4.61
C MET A 925 -30.59 1.43 -3.16
N THR A 926 -30.55 0.50 -2.20
CA THR A 926 -30.57 0.85 -0.77
C THR A 926 -29.32 1.64 -0.40
N GLY A 927 -29.46 2.93 -0.05
CA GLY A 927 -28.34 3.81 0.29
C GLY A 927 -28.78 5.23 0.67
N GLY A 928 -27.84 6.03 1.20
CA GLY A 928 -28.10 7.37 1.74
C GLY A 928 -28.68 8.36 0.71
N SER A 929 -28.02 8.56 -0.44
CA SER A 929 -28.57 9.49 -1.45
C SER A 929 -29.79 8.95 -2.19
N SER A 930 -29.94 7.63 -2.32
CA SER A 930 -31.18 7.04 -2.83
C SER A 930 -32.33 7.29 -1.85
N ARG A 931 -32.08 7.21 -0.53
CA ARG A 931 -33.06 7.60 0.49
C ARG A 931 -33.39 9.09 0.43
N LEU A 932 -32.41 9.97 0.24
CA LEU A 932 -32.63 11.40 0.04
C LEU A 932 -33.60 11.69 -1.13
N VAL A 933 -33.40 11.04 -2.28
CA VAL A 933 -34.33 11.15 -3.42
C VAL A 933 -35.74 10.75 -3.02
N ILE A 934 -35.88 9.64 -2.28
CA ILE A 934 -37.19 9.18 -1.80
C ILE A 934 -37.81 10.15 -0.81
N ASP A 935 -37.04 10.71 0.13
CA ASP A 935 -37.53 11.73 1.06
C ASP A 935 -38.05 12.97 0.31
N LEU A 936 -37.34 13.41 -0.73
CA LEU A 936 -37.81 14.51 -1.58
C LEU A 936 -39.12 14.17 -2.30
N VAL A 937 -39.25 12.94 -2.81
CA VAL A 937 -40.49 12.46 -3.46
C VAL A 937 -41.65 12.38 -2.47
N GLU A 938 -41.43 11.82 -1.27
CA GLU A 938 -42.47 11.64 -0.25
C GLU A 938 -42.98 12.96 0.31
N TYR A 939 -42.08 13.93 0.57
CA TYR A 939 -42.44 15.18 1.25
C TYR A 939 -42.74 16.35 0.30
N LEU A 940 -42.15 16.38 -0.89
CA LEU A 940 -42.35 17.45 -1.88
C LEU A 940 -43.16 17.01 -3.11
N GLY A 941 -43.60 15.76 -3.19
CA GLY A 941 -44.35 15.22 -4.34
C GLY A 941 -45.74 15.83 -4.58
N SER A 942 -46.30 16.54 -3.59
CA SER A 942 -47.54 17.33 -3.76
C SER A 942 -47.31 18.72 -4.36
N GLN A 943 -46.06 19.20 -4.34
CA GLN A 943 -45.64 20.52 -4.82
C GLN A 943 -44.89 20.43 -6.14
N TYR A 944 -44.17 19.33 -6.37
CA TYR A 944 -43.34 19.11 -7.56
C TYR A 944 -43.62 17.74 -8.16
N ARG A 945 -43.68 17.67 -9.49
CA ARG A 945 -43.75 16.39 -10.21
C ARG A 945 -42.34 15.82 -10.30
N GLN A 946 -42.09 14.67 -9.68
CA GLN A 946 -40.73 14.12 -9.55
C GLN A 946 -40.62 12.77 -10.23
N THR A 947 -39.53 12.56 -10.96
CA THR A 947 -39.19 11.27 -11.60
C THR A 947 -37.72 10.96 -11.38
N VAL A 948 -37.34 9.68 -11.34
CA VAL A 948 -35.96 9.24 -11.17
C VAL A 948 -35.41 8.76 -12.51
N LEU A 949 -34.23 9.26 -12.87
CA LEU A 949 -33.41 8.79 -13.98
C LEU A 949 -32.18 8.11 -13.39
N THR A 950 -31.91 6.86 -13.80
CA THR A 950 -30.81 6.08 -13.24
C THR A 950 -30.07 5.26 -14.28
N SER A 951 -28.79 4.96 -14.06
CA SER A 951 -28.03 4.02 -14.90
C SER A 951 -28.26 2.57 -14.47
N PHE A 952 -28.69 2.34 -13.23
CA PHE A 952 -28.94 1.02 -12.68
C PHE A 952 -30.01 1.01 -11.58
N ASN A 953 -31.04 0.18 -11.77
CA ASN A 953 -32.06 -0.16 -10.77
C ASN A 953 -32.05 -1.68 -10.50
N PRO A 954 -31.95 -2.15 -9.24
CA PRO A 954 -31.91 -3.58 -8.93
C PRO A 954 -33.23 -4.31 -9.29
N ASP A 955 -33.16 -5.63 -9.51
CA ASP A 955 -34.33 -6.51 -9.69
C ASP A 955 -34.35 -7.61 -8.60
N PRO A 956 -35.32 -7.60 -7.66
CA PRO A 956 -36.43 -6.65 -7.55
C PRO A 956 -36.00 -5.24 -7.15
N PRO A 957 -36.77 -4.19 -7.52
CA PRO A 957 -36.42 -2.80 -7.22
C PRO A 957 -36.39 -2.54 -5.71
N ALA A 958 -35.44 -1.70 -5.28
CA ALA A 958 -35.30 -1.32 -3.87
C ALA A 958 -36.46 -0.45 -3.37
N TYR A 959 -37.08 0.33 -4.28
CA TYR A 959 -38.18 1.24 -4.00
C TYR A 959 -39.32 1.03 -5.00
N VAL A 960 -40.55 0.96 -4.51
CA VAL A 960 -41.76 0.77 -5.32
C VAL A 960 -42.72 1.94 -5.09
N GLY A 961 -43.29 2.49 -6.17
CA GLY A 961 -44.23 3.62 -6.11
C GLY A 961 -43.67 4.95 -6.61
N VAL A 962 -42.43 4.98 -7.13
CA VAL A 962 -41.85 6.15 -7.82
C VAL A 962 -41.58 5.80 -9.28
N ASP A 963 -41.76 6.77 -10.17
CA ASP A 963 -41.47 6.61 -11.60
C ASP A 963 -39.95 6.61 -11.80
N ILE A 964 -39.41 5.44 -12.17
CA ILE A 964 -37.98 5.22 -12.43
C ILE A 964 -37.82 4.92 -13.92
N GLU A 965 -37.01 5.71 -14.62
CA GLU A 965 -36.54 5.41 -15.97
C GLU A 965 -35.05 5.07 -15.93
N GLU A 966 -34.69 3.95 -16.54
CA GLU A 966 -33.31 3.48 -16.60
C GLU A 966 -32.69 3.85 -17.95
N CYS A 967 -31.59 4.61 -17.93
CA CYS A 967 -30.78 4.97 -19.09
C CYS A 967 -29.32 4.58 -18.82
N ARG A 968 -28.93 3.40 -19.31
CA ARG A 968 -27.59 2.83 -19.08
C ARG A 968 -26.55 3.48 -20.01
N PHE A 969 -25.52 4.09 -19.41
CA PHE A 969 -24.27 4.58 -20.06
C PHE A 969 -24.42 4.98 -21.54
N PRO A 970 -25.13 6.08 -21.85
CA PRO A 970 -25.34 6.49 -23.23
C PRO A 970 -24.01 6.93 -23.87
N GLN A 971 -23.75 6.49 -25.11
CA GLN A 971 -22.52 6.81 -25.85
C GLN A 971 -22.44 8.29 -26.30
N ASP A 972 -23.58 8.98 -26.34
CA ASP A 972 -23.72 10.40 -26.64
C ASP A 972 -24.91 10.99 -25.86
N ILE A 973 -25.12 12.31 -25.94
CA ILE A 973 -26.21 12.98 -25.22
C ILE A 973 -27.60 12.72 -25.83
N GLY A 974 -27.71 12.13 -27.02
CA GLY A 974 -28.95 11.99 -27.80
C GLY A 974 -30.10 11.28 -27.08
N PRO A 975 -29.88 10.10 -26.46
CA PRO A 975 -30.91 9.41 -25.67
C PRO A 975 -31.41 10.25 -24.49
N LEU A 976 -30.51 10.97 -23.80
CA LEU A 976 -30.83 11.83 -22.67
C LEU A 976 -31.57 13.10 -23.13
N VAL A 977 -31.17 13.69 -24.26
CA VAL A 977 -31.88 14.80 -24.92
C VAL A 977 -33.28 14.36 -25.32
N ALA A 978 -33.46 13.18 -25.93
CA ALA A 978 -34.77 12.65 -26.29
C ALA A 978 -35.63 12.36 -25.05
N TYR A 979 -35.02 11.86 -23.97
CA TYR A 979 -35.68 11.69 -22.68
C TYR A 979 -36.16 13.03 -22.12
N PHE A 980 -35.29 14.05 -22.06
CA PHE A 980 -35.64 15.37 -21.54
C PHE A 980 -36.66 16.09 -22.44
N GLN A 981 -36.62 15.93 -23.76
CA GLN A 981 -37.63 16.48 -24.67
C GLN A 981 -39.01 15.82 -24.49
N ARG A 982 -39.03 14.51 -24.19
CA ARG A 982 -40.27 13.76 -23.91
C ARG A 982 -40.82 14.06 -22.52
N THR A 983 -39.95 14.08 -21.52
CA THR A 983 -40.34 14.28 -20.12
C THR A 983 -40.58 15.73 -19.78
N ARG A 984 -39.96 16.67 -20.51
CA ARG A 984 -40.02 18.13 -20.33
C ARG A 984 -39.82 18.54 -18.87
N PRO A 985 -38.67 18.21 -18.25
CA PRO A 985 -38.37 18.72 -16.92
C PRO A 985 -38.21 20.25 -16.95
N ASP A 986 -38.47 20.86 -15.80
CA ASP A 986 -38.15 22.26 -15.54
C ASP A 986 -36.74 22.40 -14.94
N MET A 987 -36.25 21.37 -14.25
CA MET A 987 -34.87 21.28 -13.76
C MET A 987 -34.41 19.83 -13.63
N VAL A 988 -33.08 19.65 -13.57
CA VAL A 988 -32.45 18.36 -13.32
C VAL A 988 -31.70 18.43 -11.99
N HIS A 989 -31.98 17.51 -11.08
CA HIS A 989 -31.30 17.42 -9.79
C HIS A 989 -30.39 16.19 -9.78
N VAL A 990 -29.09 16.43 -9.91
CA VAL A 990 -28.03 15.43 -9.94
C VAL A 990 -27.57 15.10 -8.52
N HIS A 991 -27.62 13.82 -8.15
CA HIS A 991 -27.06 13.32 -6.89
C HIS A 991 -25.69 12.73 -7.18
N TYR A 992 -24.65 13.55 -7.03
CA TYR A 992 -23.28 13.26 -7.47
C TYR A 992 -22.47 12.50 -6.41
N TRP A 993 -21.73 11.49 -6.87
CA TRP A 993 -20.85 10.63 -6.06
C TRP A 993 -19.43 10.48 -6.66
N GLY A 994 -19.17 11.09 -7.84
CA GLY A 994 -17.89 11.22 -8.58
C GLY A 994 -16.89 10.07 -8.64
N ASP A 995 -17.28 8.85 -8.28
CA ASP A 995 -16.55 7.62 -8.55
C ASP A 995 -16.81 7.13 -9.99
N CYS A 996 -16.98 5.81 -10.18
CA CYS A 996 -17.09 5.10 -11.45
C CYS A 996 -18.24 5.50 -12.40
N ASP A 997 -19.09 6.43 -12.00
CA ASP A 997 -20.26 6.87 -12.76
C ASP A 997 -20.14 8.33 -13.26
N GLU A 998 -18.99 9.00 -13.06
CA GLU A 998 -18.75 10.37 -13.53
C GLU A 998 -19.13 10.57 -15.00
N PRO A 999 -18.77 9.69 -15.95
CA PRO A 999 -19.14 9.88 -17.36
C PRO A 999 -20.66 9.90 -17.61
N TRP A 1000 -21.42 9.16 -16.79
CA TRP A 1000 -22.89 9.18 -16.85
C TRP A 1000 -23.45 10.50 -16.31
N TYR A 1001 -22.91 11.01 -15.20
CA TYR A 1001 -23.29 12.32 -14.68
C TYR A 1001 -22.94 13.45 -15.65
N ALA A 1002 -21.75 13.42 -16.25
CA ALA A 1002 -21.30 14.39 -17.23
C ALA A 1002 -22.23 14.43 -18.46
N THR A 1003 -22.62 13.27 -18.99
CA THR A 1003 -23.57 13.20 -20.13
C THR A 1003 -24.97 13.70 -19.76
N VAL A 1004 -25.45 13.45 -18.53
CA VAL A 1004 -26.71 14.02 -18.02
C VAL A 1004 -26.64 15.54 -17.92
N ILE A 1005 -25.56 16.08 -17.37
CA ILE A 1005 -25.35 17.53 -17.21
C ILE A 1005 -25.21 18.20 -18.58
N GLU A 1006 -24.49 17.60 -19.53
CA GLU A 1006 -24.33 18.15 -20.88
C GLU A 1006 -25.64 18.09 -21.68
N ALA A 1007 -26.45 17.03 -21.53
CA ALA A 1007 -27.77 16.96 -22.14
C ALA A 1007 -28.72 18.04 -21.56
N ALA A 1008 -28.63 18.31 -20.26
CA ALA A 1008 -29.37 19.40 -19.62
C ALA A 1008 -28.92 20.77 -20.15
N LYS A 1009 -27.59 20.97 -20.26
CA LYS A 1009 -26.97 22.18 -20.82
C LYS A 1009 -27.45 22.46 -22.24
N HIS A 1010 -27.41 21.45 -23.12
CA HIS A 1010 -27.85 21.57 -24.51
C HIS A 1010 -29.30 22.04 -24.64
N LEU A 1011 -30.16 21.68 -23.68
CA LEU A 1011 -31.56 22.08 -23.64
C LEU A 1011 -31.83 23.35 -22.80
N GLY A 1012 -30.80 23.99 -22.26
CA GLY A 1012 -30.93 25.17 -21.40
C GLY A 1012 -31.63 24.88 -20.06
N LEU A 1013 -31.58 23.64 -19.59
CA LEU A 1013 -32.19 23.21 -18.32
C LEU A 1013 -31.27 23.52 -17.14
N PRO A 1014 -31.76 24.16 -16.06
CA PRO A 1014 -30.97 24.39 -14.87
C PRO A 1014 -30.69 23.09 -14.12
N VAL A 1015 -29.44 22.93 -13.67
CA VAL A 1015 -28.99 21.77 -12.90
C VAL A 1015 -28.76 22.15 -11.43
N ILE A 1016 -29.25 21.32 -10.53
CA ILE A 1016 -28.86 21.32 -9.11
C ILE A 1016 -27.95 20.10 -8.91
N GLU A 1017 -26.77 20.30 -8.32
CA GLU A 1017 -25.82 19.21 -8.07
C GLU A 1017 -25.57 19.04 -6.57
N ASN A 1018 -25.95 17.88 -6.03
CA ASN A 1018 -25.64 17.47 -4.67
C ASN A 1018 -24.27 16.77 -4.60
N VAL A 1019 -23.34 17.31 -3.82
CA VAL A 1019 -22.04 16.71 -3.50
C VAL A 1019 -22.14 16.02 -2.14
N ASN A 1020 -22.33 14.70 -2.16
CA ASN A 1020 -22.60 13.91 -0.95
C ASN A 1020 -21.37 13.23 -0.34
N THR A 1021 -20.25 13.24 -1.07
CA THR A 1021 -18.97 12.61 -0.71
C THR A 1021 -17.84 13.64 -0.77
N PRO A 1022 -16.68 13.39 -0.14
CA PRO A 1022 -15.57 14.35 -0.09
C PRO A 1022 -14.78 14.34 -1.41
N ILE A 1023 -15.41 14.87 -2.47
CA ILE A 1023 -14.89 14.90 -3.84
C ILE A 1023 -15.22 16.26 -4.49
N ALA A 1024 -14.45 16.64 -5.51
CA ALA A 1024 -14.73 17.86 -6.27
C ALA A 1024 -16.03 17.72 -7.09
N PRO A 1025 -16.89 18.76 -7.14
CA PRO A 1025 -18.10 18.76 -7.96
C PRO A 1025 -17.79 18.77 -9.46
N HIS A 1026 -18.74 18.36 -10.28
CA HIS A 1026 -18.65 18.48 -11.73
C HIS A 1026 -18.86 19.94 -12.16
N ARG A 1027 -17.78 20.62 -12.55
CA ARG A 1027 -17.82 22.05 -12.91
C ARG A 1027 -18.49 22.25 -14.27
N SER A 1028 -19.73 22.73 -14.28
CA SER A 1028 -20.45 23.09 -15.51
C SER A 1028 -21.27 24.37 -15.34
N GLU A 1029 -21.34 25.17 -16.42
CA GLU A 1029 -22.21 26.36 -16.49
C GLU A 1029 -23.71 26.02 -16.43
N ALA A 1030 -24.09 24.77 -16.67
CA ALA A 1030 -25.47 24.31 -16.51
C ALA A 1030 -25.88 24.20 -15.04
N VAL A 1031 -24.91 24.06 -14.13
CA VAL A 1031 -25.17 23.98 -12.69
C VAL A 1031 -25.55 25.37 -12.18
N ALA A 1032 -26.83 25.51 -11.84
CA ALA A 1032 -27.40 26.70 -11.23
C ALA A 1032 -27.13 26.75 -9.73
N ARG A 1033 -27.00 25.59 -9.07
CA ARG A 1033 -26.73 25.52 -7.63
C ARG A 1033 -25.96 24.25 -7.25
N TYR A 1034 -24.83 24.43 -6.56
CA TYR A 1034 -24.14 23.35 -5.87
C TYR A 1034 -24.67 23.21 -4.44
N VAL A 1035 -24.93 21.97 -4.02
CA VAL A 1035 -25.44 21.64 -2.69
C VAL A 1035 -24.45 20.71 -2.01
N TYR A 1036 -23.85 21.17 -0.92
CA TYR A 1036 -22.87 20.39 -0.15
C TYR A 1036 -23.50 19.83 1.13
N VAL A 1037 -23.16 18.60 1.49
CA VAL A 1037 -23.71 17.94 2.69
C VAL A 1037 -23.18 18.49 4.02
N SER A 1038 -22.11 19.29 3.99
CA SER A 1038 -21.55 19.99 5.14
C SER A 1038 -20.70 21.18 4.71
N ASP A 1039 -20.45 22.11 5.62
CA ASP A 1039 -19.53 23.23 5.37
C ASP A 1039 -18.10 22.71 5.20
N TYR A 1040 -17.72 21.62 5.86
CA TYR A 1040 -16.45 20.94 5.64
C TYR A 1040 -16.28 20.52 4.18
N VAL A 1041 -17.25 19.79 3.61
CA VAL A 1041 -17.16 19.35 2.21
C VAL A 1041 -17.13 20.57 1.27
N ARG A 1042 -17.94 21.60 1.56
CA ARG A 1042 -17.90 22.87 0.80
C ARG A 1042 -16.53 23.54 0.86
N ASN A 1043 -15.93 23.67 2.05
CA ASN A 1043 -14.69 24.42 2.24
C ASN A 1043 -13.49 23.68 1.63
N VAL A 1044 -13.52 22.34 1.62
CA VAL A 1044 -12.42 21.50 1.09
C VAL A 1044 -12.55 21.29 -0.42
N PHE A 1045 -13.77 21.07 -0.94
CA PHE A 1045 -13.99 20.65 -2.33
C PHE A 1045 -14.75 21.67 -3.18
N GLY A 1046 -15.34 22.69 -2.56
CA GLY A 1046 -16.12 23.70 -3.25
C GLY A 1046 -15.29 24.78 -3.93
N SER A 1047 -15.94 25.51 -4.83
CA SER A 1047 -15.36 26.66 -5.54
C SER A 1047 -15.89 27.97 -4.94
N PRO A 1048 -15.03 28.95 -4.61
CA PRO A 1048 -15.48 30.24 -4.06
C PRO A 1048 -16.36 31.04 -5.03
N ASP A 1049 -16.18 30.87 -6.35
CA ASP A 1049 -16.86 31.67 -7.38
C ASP A 1049 -18.20 31.09 -7.88
N ALA A 1050 -18.67 29.95 -7.35
CA ALA A 1050 -19.90 29.30 -7.80
C ALA A 1050 -21.05 29.51 -6.81
N GLU A 1051 -22.30 29.63 -7.28
CA GLU A 1051 -23.47 29.66 -6.39
C GLU A 1051 -23.62 28.31 -5.67
N HIS A 1052 -23.57 28.35 -4.33
CA HIS A 1052 -23.60 27.16 -3.51
C HIS A 1052 -24.42 27.33 -2.22
N VAL A 1053 -24.82 26.21 -1.65
CA VAL A 1053 -25.50 26.15 -0.35
C VAL A 1053 -25.12 24.86 0.37
N THR A 1054 -25.05 24.91 1.70
CA THR A 1054 -24.90 23.72 2.53
C THR A 1054 -26.28 23.24 2.94
N VAL A 1055 -26.60 21.98 2.65
CA VAL A 1055 -27.82 21.31 3.13
C VAL A 1055 -27.43 20.04 3.86
N TYR A 1056 -27.57 20.06 5.18
CA TYR A 1056 -27.27 18.89 6.01
C TYR A 1056 -28.24 17.74 5.72
N PRO A 1057 -27.76 16.48 5.68
CA PRO A 1057 -28.62 15.32 5.59
C PRO A 1057 -29.64 15.27 6.74
N GLY A 1058 -30.91 15.18 6.37
CA GLY A 1058 -32.04 15.07 7.29
C GLY A 1058 -32.32 13.62 7.68
N SER A 1059 -32.74 13.42 8.92
CA SER A 1059 -33.09 12.11 9.45
C SER A 1059 -34.50 12.10 10.04
N ASP A 1060 -35.20 10.98 9.90
CA ASP A 1060 -36.47 10.74 10.57
C ASP A 1060 -36.22 10.37 12.04
N PHE A 1061 -36.58 11.28 12.94
CA PHE A 1061 -36.38 11.09 14.38
C PHE A 1061 -37.55 10.43 15.09
N ASP A 1062 -38.64 10.04 14.41
CA ASP A 1062 -39.83 9.49 15.06
C ASP A 1062 -39.50 8.23 15.89
N LEU A 1063 -38.60 7.39 15.37
CA LEU A 1063 -38.11 6.19 16.08
C LEU A 1063 -37.04 6.51 17.13
N PHE A 1064 -36.38 7.67 17.01
CA PHE A 1064 -35.29 8.15 17.87
C PHE A 1064 -35.79 9.27 18.80
N THR A 1065 -36.81 8.92 19.59
CA THR A 1065 -37.34 9.76 20.67
C THR A 1065 -37.14 9.14 22.06
N ARG A 1066 -36.87 10.00 23.05
CA ARG A 1066 -37.02 9.75 24.48
C ARG A 1066 -38.19 10.57 25.01
N GLY A 1067 -38.92 10.04 26.00
CA GLY A 1067 -40.02 10.75 26.65
C GLY A 1067 -39.55 12.08 27.27
N PRO A 1068 -40.45 13.08 27.44
CA PRO A 1068 -40.07 14.40 27.96
C PRO A 1068 -39.40 14.38 29.34
N ALA A 1069 -39.71 13.35 30.16
CA ALA A 1069 -39.15 13.12 31.48
C ALA A 1069 -38.06 12.04 31.53
N GLU A 1070 -37.77 11.39 30.40
CA GLU A 1070 -36.73 10.35 30.30
C GLU A 1070 -35.37 10.99 30.02
N HIS A 1071 -34.41 10.69 30.89
CA HIS A 1071 -33.03 11.17 30.76
C HIS A 1071 -32.12 10.05 30.26
N ALA A 1072 -30.93 10.41 29.79
CA ALA A 1072 -29.89 9.45 29.49
C ALA A 1072 -29.51 8.68 30.78
N PRO A 1073 -29.22 7.36 30.72
CA PRO A 1073 -28.71 6.61 31.86
C PRO A 1073 -27.42 7.26 32.39
N ALA A 1074 -27.02 6.92 33.62
CA ALA A 1074 -25.95 7.65 34.29
C ALA A 1074 -24.52 7.24 33.89
N ASP A 1075 -24.29 6.04 33.32
CA ASP A 1075 -22.93 5.50 33.19
C ASP A 1075 -22.70 4.50 32.05
N CYS A 1076 -22.97 4.92 30.81
CA CYS A 1076 -22.71 4.12 29.62
C CYS A 1076 -22.23 4.99 28.46
N VAL A 1077 -21.09 4.65 27.86
CA VAL A 1077 -20.55 5.34 26.68
C VAL A 1077 -20.65 4.42 25.49
N GLY A 1078 -21.04 4.90 24.32
CA GLY A 1078 -21.11 4.03 23.16
C GLY A 1078 -20.89 4.70 21.82
N MET A 1079 -20.74 3.85 20.81
CA MET A 1079 -20.64 4.25 19.41
C MET A 1079 -21.50 3.35 18.52
N VAL A 1080 -21.92 3.87 17.37
CA VAL A 1080 -22.66 3.14 16.35
C VAL A 1080 -22.02 3.40 15.00
N TYR A 1081 -21.27 2.42 14.48
CA TYR A 1081 -20.59 2.53 13.19
C TYR A 1081 -20.48 1.17 12.51
N ARG A 1082 -20.29 1.17 11.20
CA ARG A 1082 -19.72 0.02 10.52
C ARG A 1082 -18.24 -0.07 10.92
N LEU A 1083 -17.79 -1.22 11.44
CA LEU A 1083 -16.43 -1.38 11.95
C LEU A 1083 -15.46 -1.71 10.80
N GLU A 1084 -15.33 -0.76 9.88
CA GLU A 1084 -14.52 -0.86 8.67
C GLU A 1084 -13.58 0.34 8.55
N ARG A 1085 -12.55 0.20 7.71
CA ARG A 1085 -11.49 1.21 7.53
C ARG A 1085 -11.89 2.42 6.66
N ASP A 1086 -13.17 2.57 6.35
CA ASP A 1086 -13.69 3.71 5.58
C ASP A 1086 -13.78 4.99 6.43
N LYS A 1087 -14.10 4.85 7.72
CA LYS A 1087 -14.25 5.95 8.68
C LYS A 1087 -13.48 5.74 9.99
N LEU A 1088 -13.16 4.48 10.31
CA LEU A 1088 -12.46 4.09 11.53
C LEU A 1088 -11.08 3.51 11.17
N ASN A 1089 -10.26 3.32 12.19
CA ASN A 1089 -9.01 2.57 12.12
C ASN A 1089 -8.83 1.79 13.43
N GLU A 1090 -7.75 1.03 13.54
CA GLU A 1090 -7.38 0.24 14.70
C GLU A 1090 -7.38 1.05 16.01
N ASP A 1091 -7.05 2.35 15.96
CA ASP A 1091 -6.94 3.24 17.12
C ASP A 1091 -8.28 3.84 17.59
N ALA A 1092 -9.36 3.72 16.81
CA ALA A 1092 -10.64 4.30 17.17
C ALA A 1092 -11.27 3.66 18.44
N ILE A 1093 -10.77 2.50 18.88
CA ILE A 1093 -11.17 1.86 20.15
C ILE A 1093 -10.46 2.43 21.38
N LEU A 1094 -9.30 3.07 21.21
CA LEU A 1094 -8.46 3.59 22.30
C LEU A 1094 -9.17 4.57 23.24
N PRO A 1095 -9.94 5.58 22.79
CA PRO A 1095 -10.63 6.48 23.72
C PRO A 1095 -11.60 5.73 24.64
N PHE A 1096 -12.24 4.65 24.18
CA PHE A 1096 -13.13 3.86 25.04
C PHE A 1096 -12.37 3.01 26.05
N ILE A 1097 -11.25 2.41 25.64
CA ILE A 1097 -10.36 1.67 26.54
C ILE A 1097 -9.91 2.61 27.66
N ARG A 1098 -9.51 3.84 27.27
CA ARG A 1098 -9.05 4.84 28.20
C ARG A 1098 -10.13 5.33 29.16
N ILE A 1099 -11.37 5.52 28.69
CA ILE A 1099 -12.52 5.82 29.55
C ILE A 1099 -12.75 4.71 30.58
N ALA A 1100 -12.73 3.45 30.16
CA ALA A 1100 -12.92 2.30 31.06
C ALA A 1100 -11.80 2.21 32.11
N GLN A 1101 -10.56 2.53 31.76
CA GLN A 1101 -9.44 2.60 32.71
C GLN A 1101 -9.58 3.74 33.72
N LEU A 1102 -10.05 4.91 33.28
CA LEU A 1102 -10.21 6.10 34.13
C LEU A 1102 -11.46 6.03 35.02
N ARG A 1103 -12.55 5.39 34.54
CA ARG A 1103 -13.77 5.09 35.30
C ARG A 1103 -14.16 3.61 35.13
N PRO A 1104 -13.64 2.70 35.97
CA PRO A 1104 -13.92 1.25 35.89
C PRO A 1104 -15.39 0.85 36.08
N GLN A 1105 -16.24 1.74 36.58
CA GLN A 1105 -17.69 1.52 36.68
C GLN A 1105 -18.45 1.79 35.37
N THR A 1106 -17.84 2.48 34.41
CA THR A 1106 -18.49 2.89 33.16
C THR A 1106 -18.61 1.71 32.21
N ARG A 1107 -19.81 1.51 31.66
CA ARG A 1107 -20.07 0.48 30.63
C ARG A 1107 -19.78 1.07 29.25
N ILE A 1108 -19.14 0.30 28.39
CA ILE A 1108 -18.88 0.66 27.00
C ILE A 1108 -19.74 -0.20 26.07
N LEU A 1109 -20.47 0.45 25.17
CA LEU A 1109 -21.33 -0.20 24.19
C LEU A 1109 -20.82 0.05 22.77
N ILE A 1110 -20.29 -0.98 22.12
CA ILE A 1110 -19.79 -0.94 20.75
C ILE A 1110 -20.83 -1.58 19.82
N VAL A 1111 -21.50 -0.75 19.02
CA VAL A 1111 -22.56 -1.18 18.11
C VAL A 1111 -22.06 -1.17 16.67
N GLY A 1112 -22.01 -2.35 16.05
CA GLY A 1112 -21.48 -2.53 14.71
C GLY A 1112 -20.72 -3.83 14.52
N GLY A 1113 -20.56 -4.26 13.26
CA GLY A 1113 -19.67 -5.33 12.84
C GLY A 1113 -18.80 -4.88 11.66
N GLY A 1114 -17.78 -5.67 11.33
CA GLY A 1114 -16.86 -5.41 10.22
C GLY A 1114 -15.46 -5.95 10.50
N SER A 1115 -14.52 -5.67 9.59
CA SER A 1115 -13.12 -6.12 9.69
C SER A 1115 -12.39 -5.70 10.97
N LEU A 1116 -12.80 -4.60 11.62
CA LEU A 1116 -12.22 -4.10 12.88
C LEU A 1116 -12.86 -4.71 14.14
N TYR A 1117 -13.90 -5.55 14.01
CA TYR A 1117 -14.63 -6.11 15.16
C TYR A 1117 -13.73 -6.95 16.08
N GLU A 1118 -13.03 -7.94 15.53
CA GLU A 1118 -12.12 -8.78 16.34
C GLU A 1118 -10.87 -8.01 16.82
N PRO A 1119 -10.18 -7.21 15.98
CA PRO A 1119 -9.09 -6.35 16.45
C PRO A 1119 -9.44 -5.47 17.66
N TYR A 1120 -10.65 -4.89 17.69
CA TYR A 1120 -11.10 -4.10 18.84
C TYR A 1120 -11.35 -4.95 20.09
N ARG A 1121 -11.91 -6.16 19.93
CA ARG A 1121 -12.12 -7.07 21.06
C ARG A 1121 -10.79 -7.52 21.65
N ASP A 1122 -9.81 -7.82 20.81
CA ASP A 1122 -8.46 -8.19 21.22
C ASP A 1122 -7.77 -7.04 21.95
N ALA A 1123 -7.85 -5.82 21.44
CA ALA A 1123 -7.28 -4.62 22.09
C ALA A 1123 -7.91 -4.36 23.47
N VAL A 1124 -9.23 -4.47 23.57
CA VAL A 1124 -9.98 -4.33 24.84
C VAL A 1124 -9.60 -5.41 25.85
N GLN A 1125 -9.41 -6.66 25.38
CA GLN A 1125 -8.99 -7.78 26.20
C GLN A 1125 -7.55 -7.60 26.69
N ALA A 1126 -6.63 -7.20 25.81
CA ALA A 1126 -5.23 -6.91 26.15
C ALA A 1126 -5.11 -5.77 27.17
N ALA A 1127 -5.99 -4.77 27.09
CA ALA A 1127 -6.03 -3.66 28.03
C ALA A 1127 -6.66 -4.00 29.40
N GLY A 1128 -7.14 -5.23 29.60
CA GLY A 1128 -7.69 -5.70 30.89
C GLY A 1128 -9.04 -5.08 31.27
N VAL A 1129 -9.76 -4.50 30.32
CA VAL A 1129 -11.04 -3.80 30.54
C VAL A 1129 -12.23 -4.49 29.87
N ALA A 1130 -12.08 -5.74 29.41
CA ALA A 1130 -13.12 -6.46 28.67
C ALA A 1130 -14.47 -6.55 29.40
N ASP A 1131 -14.47 -6.65 30.72
CA ASP A 1131 -15.70 -6.70 31.52
C ASP A 1131 -16.53 -5.40 31.43
N ASN A 1132 -15.92 -4.29 31.03
CA ASN A 1132 -16.61 -3.03 30.81
C ASN A 1132 -17.33 -2.97 29.45
N PHE A 1133 -16.94 -3.80 28.48
CA PHE A 1133 -17.36 -3.68 27.09
C PHE A 1133 -18.49 -4.65 26.71
N GLU A 1134 -19.37 -4.18 25.85
CA GLU A 1134 -20.38 -4.97 25.16
C GLU A 1134 -20.31 -4.71 23.66
N PHE A 1135 -20.04 -5.76 22.88
CA PHE A 1135 -19.99 -5.71 21.43
C PHE A 1135 -21.25 -6.36 20.85
N THR A 1136 -22.07 -5.60 20.13
CA THR A 1136 -23.36 -6.13 19.64
C THR A 1136 -23.27 -6.85 18.30
N GLY A 1137 -22.20 -6.61 17.54
CA GLY A 1137 -22.16 -6.96 16.12
C GLY A 1137 -23.16 -6.13 15.30
N TYR A 1138 -23.53 -6.60 14.11
CA TYR A 1138 -24.56 -5.97 13.29
C TYR A 1138 -25.95 -6.07 13.94
N VAL A 1139 -26.65 -4.94 14.00
CA VAL A 1139 -28.02 -4.82 14.52
C VAL A 1139 -28.94 -4.18 13.48
N SER A 1140 -30.23 -4.49 13.52
CA SER A 1140 -31.20 -3.90 12.60
C SER A 1140 -31.55 -2.45 12.99
N TYR A 1141 -32.01 -1.65 12.02
CA TYR A 1141 -32.32 -0.23 12.23
C TYR A 1141 -33.37 0.02 13.33
N ASP A 1142 -34.37 -0.85 13.43
CA ASP A 1142 -35.42 -0.81 14.45
C ASP A 1142 -34.92 -1.13 15.87
N GLN A 1143 -33.76 -1.79 15.99
CA GLN A 1143 -33.10 -2.07 17.27
C GLN A 1143 -32.23 -0.90 17.77
N LEU A 1144 -31.77 -0.03 16.86
CA LEU A 1144 -30.88 1.08 17.19
C LEU A 1144 -31.43 2.01 18.29
N PRO A 1145 -32.71 2.43 18.27
CA PRO A 1145 -33.26 3.28 19.33
C PRO A 1145 -33.11 2.67 20.72
N ALA A 1146 -33.30 1.36 20.88
CA ALA A 1146 -33.14 0.69 22.16
C ALA A 1146 -31.69 0.73 22.67
N LEU A 1147 -30.71 0.69 21.76
CA LEU A 1147 -29.29 0.79 22.10
C LEU A 1147 -28.89 2.22 22.46
N TYR A 1148 -29.33 3.23 21.69
CA TYR A 1148 -29.12 4.64 22.05
C TYR A 1148 -29.75 4.98 23.41
N ARG A 1149 -30.91 4.40 23.76
CA ARG A 1149 -31.53 4.57 25.09
C ARG A 1149 -30.61 4.15 26.24
N ARG A 1150 -29.69 3.21 26.00
CA ARG A 1150 -28.73 2.71 26.98
C ARG A 1150 -27.50 3.59 27.13
N MET A 1151 -27.25 4.54 26.22
CA MET A 1151 -26.06 5.40 26.25
C MET A 1151 -26.31 6.69 27.03
N SER A 1152 -25.35 7.06 27.86
CA SER A 1152 -25.18 8.36 28.54
C SER A 1152 -24.50 9.37 27.64
N LEU A 1153 -23.54 8.90 26.86
CA LEU A 1153 -22.70 9.69 25.98
C LEU A 1153 -22.39 8.90 24.71
N PHE A 1154 -22.45 9.59 23.57
CA PHE A 1154 -22.05 9.03 22.28
C PHE A 1154 -20.67 9.58 21.90
N VAL A 1155 -19.77 8.69 21.50
CA VAL A 1155 -18.43 9.07 21.05
C VAL A 1155 -18.30 8.78 19.56
N ALA A 1156 -17.85 9.78 18.80
CA ALA A 1156 -17.55 9.70 17.38
C ALA A 1156 -16.02 9.63 17.18
N PRO A 1157 -15.40 8.44 17.26
CA PRO A 1157 -13.94 8.24 17.16
C PRO A 1157 -13.47 8.12 15.69
N VAL A 1158 -14.03 8.92 14.80
CA VAL A 1158 -13.82 8.80 13.35
C VAL A 1158 -12.57 9.54 12.89
N TRP A 1159 -11.99 9.08 11.78
CA TRP A 1159 -10.79 9.66 11.16
C TRP A 1159 -11.07 10.38 9.85
N LYS A 1160 -12.23 10.12 9.25
CA LYS A 1160 -12.77 10.86 8.11
C LYS A 1160 -14.29 10.84 8.22
N GLU A 1161 -14.94 11.99 8.07
CA GLU A 1161 -16.40 12.06 8.10
C GLU A 1161 -16.95 13.23 7.30
N SER A 1162 -17.75 12.93 6.28
CA SER A 1162 -18.39 13.92 5.41
C SER A 1162 -19.60 14.58 6.07
N PHE A 1163 -20.31 13.83 6.92
CA PHE A 1163 -21.38 14.33 7.78
C PHE A 1163 -21.44 13.52 9.08
N GLY A 1164 -21.93 12.28 9.04
CA GLY A 1164 -22.02 11.38 10.21
C GLY A 1164 -23.43 11.26 10.79
N GLN A 1165 -24.36 10.66 10.03
CA GLN A 1165 -25.79 10.56 10.37
C GLN A 1165 -26.11 9.89 11.72
N VAL A 1166 -25.20 9.08 12.26
CA VAL A 1166 -25.38 8.41 13.55
C VAL A 1166 -25.35 9.39 14.73
N SER A 1167 -24.62 10.50 14.61
CA SER A 1167 -24.51 11.51 15.66
C SER A 1167 -25.85 12.26 15.88
N PRO A 1168 -26.55 12.76 14.84
CA PRO A 1168 -27.90 13.30 15.01
C PRO A 1168 -28.92 12.37 15.67
N PHE A 1169 -28.84 11.04 15.47
CA PHE A 1169 -29.70 10.08 16.19
C PHE A 1169 -29.43 10.05 17.70
N ALA A 1170 -28.17 10.14 18.11
CA ALA A 1170 -27.82 10.28 19.52
C ALA A 1170 -28.38 11.60 20.09
N MET A 1171 -28.16 12.70 19.37
CA MET A 1171 -28.62 14.03 19.76
C MET A 1171 -30.15 14.10 19.91
N SER A 1172 -30.91 13.53 18.97
CA SER A 1172 -32.38 13.50 19.04
C SER A 1172 -32.90 12.74 20.27
N MET A 1173 -32.12 11.76 20.73
CA MET A 1173 -32.34 10.95 21.92
C MET A 1173 -31.83 11.59 23.22
N LYS A 1174 -31.46 12.88 23.21
CA LYS A 1174 -30.84 13.58 24.35
C LYS A 1174 -29.54 12.93 24.84
N VAL A 1175 -28.82 12.23 23.97
CA VAL A 1175 -27.49 11.67 24.26
C VAL A 1175 -26.46 12.63 23.68
N PRO A 1176 -25.66 13.33 24.52
CA PRO A 1176 -24.63 14.23 24.02
C PRO A 1176 -23.59 13.47 23.20
N VAL A 1177 -23.16 14.09 22.11
CA VAL A 1177 -22.10 13.62 21.22
C VAL A 1177 -20.80 14.36 21.53
N ILE A 1178 -19.71 13.60 21.65
CA ILE A 1178 -18.32 14.07 21.66
C ILE A 1178 -17.52 13.34 20.58
N GLY A 1179 -16.37 13.85 20.17
CA GLY A 1179 -15.55 13.20 19.13
C GLY A 1179 -14.27 13.94 18.80
N TYR A 1180 -13.63 13.57 17.70
CA TYR A 1180 -12.50 14.33 17.16
C TYR A 1180 -12.98 15.55 16.34
N ASP A 1181 -12.21 16.63 16.35
CA ASP A 1181 -12.43 17.82 15.51
C ASP A 1181 -12.00 17.54 14.07
N ILE A 1182 -12.71 16.63 13.41
CA ILE A 1182 -12.42 16.16 12.05
C ILE A 1182 -13.68 16.14 11.19
N GLY A 1183 -13.51 16.49 9.92
CA GLY A 1183 -14.61 16.53 8.98
C GLY A 1183 -15.76 17.42 9.47
N ALA A 1184 -16.99 16.93 9.31
CA ALA A 1184 -18.20 17.65 9.72
C ALA A 1184 -18.61 17.46 11.20
N ILE A 1185 -17.85 16.71 12.01
CA ILE A 1185 -18.23 16.42 13.40
C ILE A 1185 -18.38 17.70 14.22
N GLY A 1186 -17.47 18.67 14.03
CA GLY A 1186 -17.54 19.94 14.75
C GLY A 1186 -18.76 20.79 14.39
N GLU A 1187 -19.23 20.70 13.15
CA GLU A 1187 -20.45 21.36 12.69
C GLU A 1187 -21.71 20.69 13.27
N ILE A 1188 -21.70 19.37 13.41
CA ILE A 1188 -22.82 18.62 14.00
C ILE A 1188 -22.96 18.96 15.49
N VAL A 1189 -21.86 18.79 16.23
CA VAL A 1189 -21.83 18.97 17.70
C VAL A 1189 -22.10 20.43 18.08
N GLY A 1190 -21.55 21.38 17.32
CA GLY A 1190 -21.80 22.82 17.49
C GLY A 1190 -21.07 23.48 18.68
N ASP A 1191 -20.38 22.69 19.49
CA ASP A 1191 -19.53 23.17 20.58
C ASP A 1191 -18.16 22.48 20.51
N ARG A 1192 -17.10 23.25 20.21
CA ARG A 1192 -15.74 22.73 20.08
C ARG A 1192 -15.16 22.25 21.42
N ALA A 1193 -15.71 22.65 22.56
CA ALA A 1193 -15.27 22.15 23.88
C ALA A 1193 -15.57 20.64 24.07
N LEU A 1194 -16.46 20.08 23.24
CA LEU A 1194 -16.82 18.67 23.20
C LEU A 1194 -15.94 17.86 22.24
N LEU A 1195 -14.93 18.49 21.62
CA LEU A 1195 -14.08 17.88 20.62
C LEU A 1195 -12.62 17.84 21.07
N ALA A 1196 -11.95 16.73 20.74
CA ALA A 1196 -10.50 16.59 20.89
C ALA A 1196 -9.79 16.80 19.54
N PRO A 1197 -8.50 17.19 19.52
CA PRO A 1197 -7.69 17.12 18.31
C PRO A 1197 -7.74 15.71 17.69
N PRO A 1198 -7.68 15.57 16.35
CA PRO A 1198 -7.61 14.27 15.70
C PRO A 1198 -6.51 13.38 16.31
N ALA A 1199 -6.79 12.08 16.47
CA ALA A 1199 -5.89 11.09 17.07
C ALA A 1199 -5.61 11.22 18.59
N ASP A 1200 -6.13 12.24 19.28
CA ASP A 1200 -5.85 12.46 20.70
C ASP A 1200 -6.86 11.72 21.61
N ALA A 1201 -6.66 10.40 21.74
CA ALA A 1201 -7.52 9.52 22.53
C ALA A 1201 -7.55 9.88 24.03
N GLU A 1202 -6.43 10.37 24.58
CA GLU A 1202 -6.34 10.80 25.99
C GLU A 1202 -7.22 12.02 26.25
N ARG A 1203 -7.15 13.03 25.38
CA ARG A 1203 -7.98 14.23 25.50
C ARG A 1203 -9.45 13.90 25.34
N LEU A 1204 -9.80 13.05 24.38
CA LEU A 1204 -11.19 12.64 24.15
C LEU A 1204 -11.76 11.87 25.34
N ALA A 1205 -10.98 10.95 25.91
CA ALA A 1205 -11.35 10.24 27.13
C ALA A 1205 -11.51 11.19 28.33
N GLY A 1206 -10.63 12.19 28.47
CA GLY A 1206 -10.73 13.22 29.50
C GLY A 1206 -12.02 14.03 29.41
N ILE A 1207 -12.47 14.41 28.21
CA ILE A 1207 -13.76 15.07 27.98
C ILE A 1207 -14.91 14.16 28.42
N ALA A 1208 -14.88 12.89 28.02
CA ALA A 1208 -15.90 11.91 28.38
C ALA A 1208 -16.04 11.74 29.90
N VAL A 1209 -14.91 11.52 30.59
CA VAL A 1209 -14.87 11.35 32.05
C VAL A 1209 -15.38 12.60 32.77
N GLY A 1210 -14.93 13.78 32.35
CA GLY A 1210 -15.39 15.05 32.95
C GLY A 1210 -16.91 15.26 32.82
N LEU A 1211 -17.53 14.79 31.73
CA LEU A 1211 -18.98 14.83 31.55
C LEU A 1211 -19.69 13.78 32.40
N LEU A 1212 -19.16 12.55 32.48
CA LEU A 1212 -19.72 11.48 33.31
C LEU A 1212 -19.65 11.80 34.82
N ASP A 1213 -18.66 12.60 35.24
CA ASP A 1213 -18.54 13.13 36.61
C ASP A 1213 -19.53 14.29 36.91
N ALA A 1214 -20.15 14.86 35.88
CA ALA A 1214 -21.12 15.96 35.99
C ALA A 1214 -22.45 15.64 35.28
N PRO A 1215 -23.31 14.74 35.83
CA PRO A 1215 -24.56 14.32 35.18
C PRO A 1215 -25.52 15.46 34.80
N GLU A 1216 -25.55 16.55 35.57
CA GLU A 1216 -26.34 17.74 35.23
C GLU A 1216 -25.88 18.41 33.94
N SER A 1217 -24.59 18.34 33.61
CA SER A 1217 -24.03 18.83 32.35
C SER A 1217 -24.43 17.93 31.18
N ILE A 1218 -24.44 16.60 31.36
CA ILE A 1218 -24.96 15.66 30.35
C ILE A 1218 -26.42 15.99 30.00
N HIS A 1219 -27.27 16.24 30.99
CA HIS A 1219 -28.68 16.59 30.73
C HIS A 1219 -28.82 17.90 29.97
N ARG A 1220 -28.11 18.96 30.40
CA ARG A 1220 -28.15 20.27 29.72
C ARG A 1220 -27.64 20.20 28.29
N LEU A 1221 -26.54 19.47 28.06
CA LEU A 1221 -25.98 19.26 26.72
C LEU A 1221 -26.91 18.42 25.86
N GLY A 1222 -27.52 17.37 26.42
CA GLY A 1222 -28.47 16.51 25.72
C GLY A 1222 -29.69 17.29 25.24
N ASP A 1223 -30.27 18.15 26.09
CA ASP A 1223 -31.39 19.01 25.70
C ASP A 1223 -30.98 20.06 24.65
N ALA A 1224 -29.77 20.62 24.73
CA ALA A 1224 -29.26 21.57 23.75
C ALA A 1224 -29.01 20.92 22.39
N GLN A 1225 -28.34 19.76 22.38
CA GLN A 1225 -28.06 18.99 21.17
C GLN A 1225 -29.33 18.41 20.55
N GLN A 1226 -30.33 18.00 21.35
CA GLN A 1226 -31.64 17.61 20.83
C GLN A 1226 -32.31 18.75 20.06
N ARG A 1227 -32.36 19.97 20.63
CA ARG A 1227 -32.90 21.14 19.92
C ARG A 1227 -32.15 21.39 18.61
N ARG A 1228 -30.82 21.38 18.66
CA ARG A 1228 -29.97 21.55 17.49
C ARG A 1228 -30.26 20.50 16.41
N ALA A 1229 -30.42 19.23 16.79
CA ALA A 1229 -30.74 18.16 15.86
C ALA A 1229 -32.11 18.35 15.21
N GLN A 1230 -33.13 18.72 15.99
CA GLN A 1230 -34.47 19.00 15.47
C GLN A 1230 -34.48 20.19 14.50
N GLU A 1231 -33.71 21.24 14.82
CA GLU A 1231 -33.63 22.47 14.02
C GLU A 1231 -32.83 22.30 12.71
N ASN A 1232 -31.75 21.52 12.72
CA ASN A 1232 -30.79 21.48 11.61
C ASN A 1232 -30.70 20.14 10.88
N PHE A 1233 -31.00 19.02 11.53
CA PHE A 1233 -30.75 17.66 11.03
C PHE A 1233 -32.04 16.81 10.93
N SER A 1234 -33.20 17.40 11.22
CA SER A 1234 -34.48 16.73 10.99
C SER A 1234 -34.77 16.64 9.51
N ILE A 1235 -35.51 15.61 9.11
CA ILE A 1235 -36.02 15.48 7.75
C ILE A 1235 -36.78 16.74 7.31
N GLN A 1236 -37.55 17.36 8.21
CA GLN A 1236 -38.30 18.59 7.92
C GLN A 1236 -37.37 19.78 7.61
N ALA A 1237 -36.26 19.94 8.33
CA ALA A 1237 -35.28 21.00 8.09
C ALA A 1237 -34.58 20.84 6.73
N MET A 1238 -34.18 19.60 6.39
CA MET A 1238 -33.60 19.28 5.08
C MET A 1238 -34.59 19.56 3.95
N ILE A 1239 -35.83 19.06 4.08
CA ILE A 1239 -36.89 19.26 3.08
C ILE A 1239 -37.21 20.74 2.88
N ALA A 1240 -37.27 21.54 3.95
CA ALA A 1240 -37.49 22.98 3.84
C ALA A 1240 -36.36 23.69 3.08
N SER A 1241 -35.12 23.21 3.22
CA SER A 1241 -33.97 23.76 2.49
C SER A 1241 -34.03 23.42 1.00
N TYR A 1242 -34.35 22.17 0.64
CA TYR A 1242 -34.55 21.79 -0.76
C TYR A 1242 -35.76 22.48 -1.41
N ALA A 1243 -36.86 22.65 -0.68
CA ALA A 1243 -38.02 23.40 -1.18
C ALA A 1243 -37.65 24.84 -1.56
N ARG A 1244 -36.80 25.50 -0.76
CA ARG A 1244 -36.28 26.84 -1.07
C ARG A 1244 -35.41 26.83 -2.32
N ILE A 1245 -34.49 25.88 -2.43
CA ILE A 1245 -33.61 25.73 -3.60
C ILE A 1245 -34.44 25.51 -4.87
N TYR A 1246 -35.45 24.63 -4.83
CA TYR A 1246 -36.31 24.38 -5.99
C TYR A 1246 -37.14 25.59 -6.38
N ALA A 1247 -37.64 26.37 -5.43
CA ALA A 1247 -38.33 27.63 -5.71
C ALA A 1247 -37.39 28.64 -6.37
N GLU A 1248 -36.20 28.87 -5.80
CA GLU A 1248 -35.18 29.78 -6.34
C GLU A 1248 -34.77 29.41 -7.76
N VAL A 1249 -34.50 28.13 -8.03
CA VAL A 1249 -34.07 27.65 -9.35
C VAL A 1249 -35.23 27.68 -10.36
N SER A 1250 -36.48 27.47 -9.90
CA SER A 1250 -37.66 27.56 -10.77
C SER A 1250 -37.96 29.00 -11.23
N GLU A 1251 -37.53 30.02 -10.48
CA GLU A 1251 -37.70 31.43 -10.83
C GLU A 1251 -36.62 31.96 -11.78
N GLN A 1252 -35.53 31.20 -12.00
CA GLN A 1252 -34.47 31.59 -12.93
C GLN A 1252 -34.92 31.44 -14.39
N PRO A 1253 -34.69 32.45 -15.26
CA PRO A 1253 -34.98 32.31 -16.68
C PRO A 1253 -34.13 31.19 -17.28
N ARG A 1254 -34.75 30.35 -18.13
CA ARG A 1254 -34.01 29.30 -18.86
C ARG A 1254 -32.90 29.96 -19.68
N LYS A 1255 -31.69 29.39 -19.59
CA LYS A 1255 -30.56 29.83 -20.40
C LYS A 1255 -30.85 29.51 -21.87
N ASP A 1256 -30.37 30.34 -22.79
CA ASP A 1256 -30.55 30.07 -24.22
C ASP A 1256 -29.94 28.69 -24.56
N PRO A 1257 -30.64 27.83 -25.32
CA PRO A 1257 -30.11 26.52 -25.71
C PRO A 1257 -28.79 26.68 -26.48
N ALA A 1258 -27.80 25.86 -26.13
CA ALA A 1258 -26.44 25.88 -26.71
C ALA A 1258 -26.34 25.17 -28.06
#